data_AF-A0A432XYD5-F1
#
_entry.id   AF-A0A432XYD5-F1
#
_cell.length_a   1.000
_cell.length_b   1.000
_cell.length_c   1.000
_cell.angle_alpha   90.00
_cell.angle_beta   90.00
_cell.angle_gamma   90.00
#
_symmetry.space_group_name_H-M   'P 1'
#
loop_
_entity.id
_entity.type
_entity.pdbx_description
1 polymer ?
#
loop_
_entity_poly.entity_id
_entity_poly.type
_entity_poly.pdbx_seq_one_letter_code
_entity_poly.pdbx_strand_id
1 'polypeptide(L)'
;MERRIKIKSTIKFEVKSKRWKLKLTSGVAKLVAIAPQKLGWQRVTVSAKTPEALKKLQGEISFYLRQNDNIASVALIKESPRKLALVFYRHNPLSHLILEWQDESPGLSNQKALFAIKHRAITATKAWFFMLQSVAKRKSNTGEKHSQIYRITRARQKRQGTSHALKKLVQEYQPLLTHQLITCEPYQHWRLYTEPKLAIDQPQSNQVRVNSFAHLDDICESDWYTPLGDEVTNARQFNRAFNETVTIHPQAAVIYWDHDYLADGRRVQPQFKPSWDADYFMSYDYIDLAFAVKGSVIKQLIRHNEALKRRPHLLLLNLLVGGHIRSSSQTIVNISAVLQHLPATQSIWLNATQTQARQALVKQWYQQQGLGDVTVESGYSVGVTKASFKLIKQPKISIIIPTRDALAVTRTCVESVLNKTNYTNFEVIIVDNQSREADTLAWFDEITKDERVRVLAYNAPFNYSAINNFAVAHASGDWVCLLNNDTEVINTGWLTEMAQYALREDVGCVGAKLYYHDNTIQHAGVVMGLWGLAGHSHKFFLRHAPGYMNRLVAVQKYSAVTAACLLVNKKIYQRVNGLNEQDLTVAFNDVDFCLKVQALGYINIWTPYAELYHYESKSRGKDDTPEKQAREAREIEYMRTTWSAEIKNDPCYNVNLTRDNEDFNIRLSFDK
;
A
#
# COMPACT_ATOMS: atom_id res chain seq x y z
N MET A 1 -12.39 -37.67 -26.46
CA MET A 1 -11.16 -37.81 -27.30
C MET A 1 -10.75 -36.42 -27.77
N GLU A 2 -10.07 -35.65 -26.91
CA GLU A 2 -9.66 -34.27 -27.22
C GLU A 2 -8.53 -34.27 -28.25
N ARG A 3 -8.79 -33.74 -29.44
CA ARG A 3 -7.77 -33.52 -30.48
C ARG A 3 -6.76 -32.50 -29.96
N ARG A 4 -5.60 -32.96 -29.48
CA ARG A 4 -4.40 -32.13 -29.32
C ARG A 4 -3.99 -31.61 -30.70
N ILE A 5 -4.49 -30.43 -31.08
CA ILE A 5 -3.99 -29.68 -32.23
C ILE A 5 -2.57 -29.23 -31.87
N LYS A 6 -1.56 -29.99 -32.31
CA LYS A 6 -0.16 -29.55 -32.26
C LYS A 6 -0.01 -28.38 -33.24
N ILE A 7 -0.16 -27.15 -32.75
CA ILE A 7 0.24 -25.95 -33.49
C ILE A 7 1.76 -26.02 -33.68
N LYS A 8 2.22 -26.43 -34.88
CA LYS A 8 3.63 -26.32 -35.25
C LYS A 8 3.93 -24.84 -35.50
N SER A 9 4.60 -24.19 -34.55
CA SER A 9 5.08 -22.81 -34.71
C SER A 9 5.87 -22.65 -36.02
N THR A 10 5.54 -21.64 -36.83
CA THR A 10 6.26 -21.26 -38.05
C THR A 10 7.52 -20.43 -37.76
N ILE A 11 7.78 -20.10 -36.49
CA ILE A 11 8.91 -19.29 -36.03
C ILE A 11 10.07 -20.19 -35.55
N LYS A 12 11.28 -19.92 -36.03
CA LYS A 12 12.53 -20.56 -35.62
C LYS A 12 13.53 -19.54 -35.07
N PHE A 13 14.40 -19.99 -34.17
CA PHE A 13 15.49 -19.18 -33.63
C PHE A 13 16.86 -19.82 -33.81
N GLU A 14 17.84 -18.99 -34.18
CA GLU A 14 19.27 -19.26 -34.13
C GLU A 14 19.88 -18.51 -32.94
N VAL A 15 20.50 -19.21 -31.97
CA VAL A 15 21.16 -18.55 -30.83
C VAL A 15 22.62 -18.29 -31.15
N LYS A 16 23.02 -17.02 -31.25
CA LYS A 16 24.40 -16.60 -31.56
C LYS A 16 25.31 -16.44 -30.34
N SER A 17 24.87 -16.95 -29.19
CA SER A 17 25.60 -16.85 -27.92
C SER A 17 26.01 -18.25 -27.47
N LYS A 18 27.31 -18.56 -27.48
CA LYS A 18 27.90 -19.86 -27.12
C LYS A 18 27.64 -20.32 -25.67
N ARG A 19 26.97 -19.51 -24.85
CA ARG A 19 26.66 -19.79 -23.43
C ARG A 19 25.21 -20.21 -23.18
N TRP A 20 24.45 -20.46 -24.24
CA TRP A 20 23.01 -20.70 -24.16
C TRP A 20 22.60 -21.87 -25.04
N LYS A 21 21.76 -22.76 -24.50
CA LYS A 21 21.08 -23.85 -25.22
C LYS A 21 19.62 -23.49 -25.42
N LEU A 22 19.13 -23.54 -26.66
CA LEU A 22 17.75 -23.24 -26.97
C LEU A 22 16.85 -24.46 -26.78
N LYS A 23 15.72 -24.27 -26.09
CA LYS A 23 14.57 -25.19 -26.07
C LYS A 23 13.36 -24.45 -26.63
N LEU A 24 12.74 -24.99 -27.67
CA LEU A 24 11.61 -24.40 -28.37
C LEU A 24 10.34 -25.18 -28.04
N THR A 25 9.28 -24.48 -27.63
CA THR A 25 7.92 -24.99 -27.44
C THR A 25 6.93 -24.10 -28.21
N SER A 26 5.66 -24.49 -28.32
CA SER A 26 4.66 -23.65 -28.99
C SER A 26 4.57 -22.28 -28.32
N GLY A 27 4.81 -21.19 -29.06
CA GLY A 27 4.71 -19.80 -28.58
C GLY A 27 5.87 -19.30 -27.71
N VAL A 28 6.88 -20.14 -27.38
CA VAL A 28 7.94 -19.79 -26.43
C VAL A 28 9.31 -20.33 -26.84
N ALA A 29 10.35 -19.51 -26.68
CA ALA A 29 11.75 -19.87 -26.84
C ALA A 29 12.50 -19.70 -25.51
N LYS A 30 12.84 -20.83 -24.86
CA LYS A 30 13.59 -20.86 -23.60
C LYS A 30 15.07 -21.04 -23.87
N LEU A 31 15.89 -20.03 -23.59
CA LEU A 31 17.35 -20.11 -23.60
C LEU A 31 17.82 -20.53 -22.22
N VAL A 32 18.39 -21.72 -22.08
CA VAL A 32 18.96 -22.22 -20.82
C VAL A 32 20.46 -21.94 -20.80
N ALA A 33 20.96 -21.34 -19.73
CA ALA A 33 22.38 -21.07 -19.57
C ALA A 33 23.15 -22.38 -19.42
N ILE A 34 24.24 -22.52 -20.19
CA ILE A 34 25.18 -23.67 -20.08
C ILE A 34 26.49 -23.31 -19.38
N ALA A 35 26.61 -22.05 -18.94
CA ALA A 35 27.72 -21.55 -18.15
C ALA A 35 27.24 -20.34 -17.32
N PRO A 36 27.93 -20.00 -16.20
CA PRO A 36 27.62 -18.81 -15.42
C PRO A 36 27.60 -17.53 -16.27
N GLN A 37 26.58 -16.70 -16.09
CA GLN A 37 26.45 -15.41 -16.76
C GLN A 37 27.04 -14.30 -15.87
N LYS A 38 27.69 -13.31 -16.49
CA LYS A 38 28.22 -12.15 -15.75
C LYS A 38 27.08 -11.31 -15.17
N LEU A 39 27.26 -10.81 -13.96
CA LEU A 39 26.37 -9.83 -13.32
C LEU A 39 26.50 -8.45 -14.01
N GLY A 40 25.56 -7.55 -13.73
CA GLY A 40 25.56 -6.19 -14.24
C GLY A 40 24.81 -6.02 -15.56
N TRP A 41 25.14 -5.00 -16.34
CA TRP A 41 24.40 -4.65 -17.55
C TRP A 41 24.47 -5.74 -18.64
N GLN A 42 23.30 -6.13 -19.13
CA GLN A 42 23.10 -7.09 -20.20
C GLN A 42 22.39 -6.44 -21.38
N ARG A 43 22.50 -7.11 -22.53
CA ARG A 43 21.71 -6.80 -23.71
C ARG A 43 21.28 -8.05 -24.44
N VAL A 44 19.99 -8.13 -24.73
CA VAL A 44 19.39 -9.11 -25.62
C VAL A 44 18.99 -8.45 -26.92
N THR A 45 19.12 -9.17 -28.03
CA THR A 45 18.77 -8.71 -29.36
C THR A 45 18.12 -9.84 -30.14
N VAL A 46 17.01 -9.53 -30.82
CA VAL A 46 16.32 -10.42 -31.76
C VAL A 46 16.39 -9.79 -33.15
N SER A 47 16.83 -10.53 -34.15
CA SER A 47 17.01 -10.02 -35.52
C SER A 47 16.39 -10.94 -36.57
N ALA A 48 15.59 -10.38 -37.47
CA ALA A 48 15.04 -11.10 -38.61
C ALA A 48 16.15 -11.56 -39.57
N LYS A 49 16.12 -12.83 -39.99
CA LYS A 49 17.09 -13.43 -40.92
C LYS A 49 16.53 -13.80 -42.28
N THR A 50 15.24 -14.05 -42.38
CA THR A 50 14.57 -14.32 -43.65
C THR A 50 13.59 -13.20 -44.00
N PRO A 51 13.19 -13.05 -45.29
CA PRO A 51 12.16 -12.10 -45.70
C PRO A 51 10.84 -12.26 -44.92
N GLU A 52 10.46 -13.48 -44.57
CA GLU A 52 9.24 -13.78 -43.80
C GLU A 52 9.36 -13.29 -42.35
N ALA A 53 10.55 -13.46 -41.74
CA ALA A 53 10.83 -12.92 -40.41
C ALA A 53 10.83 -11.39 -40.40
N LEU A 54 11.30 -10.76 -41.48
CA LEU A 54 11.23 -9.31 -41.65
C LEU A 54 9.78 -8.85 -41.79
N LYS A 55 8.98 -9.53 -42.62
CA LYS A 55 7.56 -9.23 -42.80
C LYS A 55 6.79 -9.35 -41.48
N LYS A 56 7.05 -10.40 -40.68
CA LYS A 56 6.45 -10.55 -39.34
C LYS A 56 6.85 -9.42 -38.39
N LEU A 57 8.11 -9.01 -38.38
CA LEU A 57 8.62 -7.90 -37.55
C LEU A 57 8.11 -6.51 -38.01
N GLN A 58 7.68 -6.40 -39.26
CA GLN A 58 7.03 -5.21 -39.82
C GLN A 58 5.50 -5.23 -39.61
N GLY A 59 4.85 -6.39 -39.70
CA GLY A 59 3.44 -6.63 -39.37
C GLY A 59 3.19 -6.80 -37.86
N GLU A 60 3.94 -6.05 -37.04
CA GLU A 60 3.67 -5.83 -35.62
C GLU A 60 3.77 -7.03 -34.65
N ILE A 61 4.46 -8.12 -35.00
CA ILE A 61 4.79 -9.15 -34.00
C ILE A 61 5.58 -8.54 -32.82
N SER A 62 5.09 -8.77 -31.61
CA SER A 62 5.74 -8.31 -30.39
C SER A 62 6.45 -9.46 -29.68
N PHE A 63 7.70 -9.21 -29.29
CA PHE A 63 8.50 -10.15 -28.50
C PHE A 63 8.64 -9.62 -27.08
N TYR A 64 8.49 -10.52 -26.11
CA TYR A 64 8.60 -10.22 -24.69
C TYR A 64 9.67 -11.10 -24.06
N LEU A 65 10.55 -10.50 -23.24
CA LEU A 65 11.61 -11.19 -22.52
C LEU A 65 11.27 -11.34 -21.05
N ARG A 66 11.37 -12.55 -20.54
CA ARG A 66 11.22 -12.90 -19.13
C ARG A 66 12.52 -13.54 -18.63
N GLN A 67 12.95 -13.14 -17.44
CA GLN A 67 14.20 -13.61 -16.83
C GLN A 67 13.89 -14.69 -15.81
N ASN A 68 14.57 -15.84 -15.88
CA ASN A 68 14.30 -16.98 -15.02
C ASN A 68 12.77 -17.26 -14.93
N ASP A 69 12.25 -17.51 -13.72
CA ASP A 69 10.85 -17.82 -13.46
C ASP A 69 10.03 -16.57 -13.09
N ASN A 70 10.48 -15.37 -13.45
CA ASN A 70 9.71 -14.14 -13.22
C ASN A 70 8.30 -14.26 -13.82
N ILE A 71 7.31 -13.62 -13.18
CA ILE A 71 5.90 -13.68 -13.62
C ILE A 71 5.67 -12.76 -14.82
N ALA A 72 6.29 -11.58 -14.84
CA ALA A 72 6.10 -10.57 -15.87
C ALA A 72 7.20 -10.60 -16.95
N SER A 73 6.79 -10.46 -18.21
CA SER A 73 7.67 -10.35 -19.37
C SER A 73 7.74 -8.90 -19.87
N VAL A 74 8.87 -8.52 -20.45
CA VAL A 74 9.15 -7.14 -20.88
C VAL A 74 9.29 -7.08 -22.39
N ALA A 75 8.50 -6.22 -23.04
CA ALA A 75 8.56 -6.04 -24.49
C ALA A 75 9.96 -5.61 -24.96
N LEU A 76 10.46 -6.23 -26.03
CA LEU A 76 11.67 -5.77 -26.69
C LEU A 76 11.36 -4.52 -27.53
N ILE A 77 12.30 -3.59 -27.57
CA ILE A 77 12.14 -2.31 -28.24
C ILE A 77 12.67 -2.39 -29.67
N LYS A 78 11.92 -1.85 -30.65
CA LYS A 78 12.32 -1.78 -32.06
C LYS A 78 13.49 -0.81 -32.26
N GLU A 79 14.65 -1.34 -32.62
CA GLU A 79 15.84 -0.54 -32.94
C GLU A 79 15.97 -0.25 -34.44
N SER A 80 15.50 -1.16 -35.29
CA SER A 80 15.46 -1.01 -36.75
C SER A 80 14.39 -1.91 -37.36
N PRO A 81 14.05 -1.77 -38.66
CA PRO A 81 13.07 -2.64 -39.32
C PRO A 81 13.37 -4.15 -39.22
N ARG A 82 14.62 -4.52 -38.97
CA ARG A 82 15.07 -5.92 -38.87
C ARG A 82 15.41 -6.36 -37.43
N LYS A 83 15.30 -5.47 -36.43
CA LYS A 83 15.96 -5.69 -35.14
C LYS A 83 15.19 -5.11 -33.94
N LEU A 84 14.98 -5.96 -32.94
CA LEU A 84 14.50 -5.61 -31.61
C LEU A 84 15.61 -5.81 -30.58
N ALA A 85 15.61 -5.03 -29.50
CA ALA A 85 16.56 -5.19 -28.42
C ALA A 85 16.00 -4.78 -27.07
N LEU A 86 16.60 -5.34 -26.02
CA LEU A 86 16.37 -4.95 -24.64
C LEU A 86 17.73 -4.83 -23.94
N VAL A 87 17.92 -3.72 -23.24
CA VAL A 87 19.06 -3.49 -22.35
C VAL A 87 18.54 -3.62 -20.93
N PHE A 88 19.23 -4.41 -20.10
CA PHE A 88 18.83 -4.57 -18.72
C PHE A 88 19.95 -4.67 -17.71
N TYR A 89 19.73 -4.21 -16.49
CA TYR A 89 20.62 -4.51 -15.37
C TYR A 89 20.18 -5.79 -14.65
N ARG A 90 21.13 -6.52 -14.05
CA ARG A 90 20.81 -7.66 -13.19
C ARG A 90 21.83 -7.86 -12.08
N HIS A 91 21.35 -8.30 -10.92
CA HIS A 91 22.16 -8.53 -9.72
C HIS A 91 22.37 -10.02 -9.40
N ASN A 92 21.59 -10.94 -9.98
CA ASN A 92 21.69 -12.40 -9.75
C ASN A 92 22.34 -13.16 -10.92
N PRO A 93 22.62 -14.47 -10.87
CA PRO A 93 23.00 -15.33 -12.01
C PRO A 93 21.80 -15.72 -12.90
N LEU A 94 21.99 -15.85 -14.22
CA LEU A 94 20.92 -16.10 -15.20
C LEU A 94 20.92 -17.60 -15.46
N SER A 95 19.88 -18.32 -15.04
CA SER A 95 19.74 -19.75 -15.32
C SER A 95 19.02 -19.97 -16.65
N HIS A 96 18.05 -19.11 -16.97
CA HIS A 96 17.38 -19.12 -18.26
C HIS A 96 16.75 -17.77 -18.64
N LEU A 97 16.55 -17.56 -19.93
CA LEU A 97 15.75 -16.48 -20.51
C LEU A 97 14.58 -17.08 -21.28
N ILE A 98 13.40 -16.52 -21.14
CA ILE A 98 12.20 -16.94 -21.86
C ILE A 98 11.82 -15.80 -22.80
N LEU A 99 11.80 -16.09 -24.10
CA LEU A 99 11.31 -15.19 -25.12
C LEU A 99 9.93 -15.67 -25.58
N GLU A 100 8.93 -14.83 -25.36
CA GLU A 100 7.52 -15.07 -25.67
C GLU A 100 7.12 -14.15 -26.81
N TRP A 101 6.14 -14.55 -27.62
CA TRP A 101 5.62 -13.70 -28.70
C TRP A 101 4.13 -13.90 -28.91
N GLN A 102 3.47 -12.83 -29.35
CA GLN A 102 2.09 -12.84 -29.81
C GLN A 102 2.09 -12.57 -31.31
N ASP A 103 1.56 -13.51 -32.08
CA ASP A 103 1.45 -13.43 -33.55
C ASP A 103 0.00 -13.06 -33.91
N GLU A 104 -0.29 -11.77 -33.96
CA GLU A 104 -1.63 -11.23 -34.24
C GLU A 104 -1.95 -11.17 -35.73
N SER A 105 -1.12 -11.75 -36.60
CA SER A 105 -1.33 -11.77 -38.06
C SER A 105 -1.96 -13.09 -38.52
N PRO A 106 -3.30 -13.19 -38.69
CA PRO A 106 -3.93 -14.38 -39.24
C PRO A 106 -3.61 -14.43 -40.74
N GLY A 107 -3.03 -15.52 -41.23
CA GLY A 107 -2.92 -15.78 -42.68
C GLY A 107 -1.56 -15.56 -43.35
N LEU A 108 -0.47 -15.36 -42.60
CA LEU A 108 0.88 -15.39 -43.21
C LEU A 108 1.35 -16.84 -43.39
N SER A 109 1.29 -17.34 -44.63
CA SER A 109 2.13 -18.36 -45.30
C SER A 109 2.75 -19.48 -44.44
N ASN A 110 2.60 -20.75 -44.85
CA ASN A 110 3.27 -21.95 -44.27
C ASN A 110 4.82 -21.91 -44.27
N GLN A 111 5.45 -20.80 -44.67
CA GLN A 111 6.90 -20.62 -44.71
C GLN A 111 7.49 -20.29 -43.32
N LYS A 112 8.68 -20.81 -43.06
CA LYS A 112 9.36 -20.71 -41.76
C LYS A 112 10.08 -19.37 -41.61
N ALA A 113 9.67 -18.56 -40.63
CA ALA A 113 10.35 -17.31 -40.28
C ALA A 113 11.53 -17.59 -39.34
N LEU A 114 12.75 -17.21 -39.74
CA LEU A 114 13.96 -17.38 -38.91
C LEU A 114 14.40 -16.07 -38.26
N PHE A 115 14.57 -16.10 -36.93
CA PHE A 115 15.15 -15.02 -36.14
C PHE A 115 16.47 -15.46 -35.52
N ALA A 116 17.37 -14.51 -35.26
CA ALA A 116 18.58 -14.74 -34.47
C ALA A 116 18.50 -14.04 -33.11
N ILE A 117 18.81 -14.77 -32.03
CA ILE A 117 18.89 -14.23 -30.67
C ILE A 117 20.36 -14.06 -30.28
N LYS A 118 20.72 -12.88 -29.77
CA LYS A 118 22.04 -12.60 -29.20
C LYS A 118 21.91 -12.02 -27.80
N HIS A 119 22.53 -12.69 -26.83
CA HIS A 119 22.70 -12.23 -25.44
C HIS A 119 24.17 -11.92 -25.17
N ARG A 120 24.46 -10.77 -24.53
CA ARG A 120 25.80 -10.42 -24.04
C ARG A 120 25.75 -9.49 -22.83
N ALA A 121 26.75 -9.61 -21.97
CA ALA A 121 27.09 -8.57 -21.00
C ALA A 121 27.66 -7.35 -21.72
N ILE A 122 27.36 -6.16 -21.21
CA ILE A 122 27.83 -4.87 -21.72
C ILE A 122 28.31 -4.00 -20.56
N THR A 123 29.11 -2.97 -20.87
CA THR A 123 29.53 -1.98 -19.86
C THR A 123 28.39 -1.00 -19.56
N ALA A 124 28.43 -0.36 -18.38
CA ALA A 124 27.48 0.70 -18.03
C ALA A 124 27.44 1.80 -19.10
N THR A 125 28.60 2.26 -19.58
CA THR A 125 28.69 3.25 -20.67
C THR A 125 27.95 2.82 -21.94
N LYS A 126 28.04 1.53 -22.30
CA LYS A 126 27.32 0.98 -23.46
C LYS A 126 25.81 0.86 -23.20
N ALA A 127 25.41 0.51 -21.98
CA ALA A 127 24.00 0.45 -21.60
C ALA A 127 23.35 1.82 -21.74
N TRP A 128 23.99 2.83 -21.15
CA TRP A 128 23.60 4.24 -21.26
C TRP A 128 23.48 4.70 -22.71
N PHE A 129 24.48 4.40 -23.54
CA PHE A 129 24.46 4.73 -24.96
C PHE A 129 23.24 4.14 -25.68
N PHE A 130 22.95 2.85 -25.48
CA PHE A 130 21.82 2.19 -26.14
C PHE A 130 20.46 2.72 -25.65
N MET A 131 20.31 2.97 -24.35
CA MET A 131 19.05 3.51 -23.81
C MET A 131 18.76 4.91 -24.35
N LEU A 132 19.76 5.81 -24.38
CA LEU A 132 19.62 7.14 -24.96
C LEU A 132 19.31 7.11 -26.45
N GLN A 133 19.91 6.17 -27.19
CA GLN A 133 19.64 6.01 -28.61
C GLN A 133 18.19 5.64 -28.88
N SER A 134 17.61 4.76 -28.07
CA SER A 134 16.22 4.32 -28.17
C SER A 134 15.22 5.41 -27.79
N VAL A 135 15.45 6.17 -26.71
CA VAL A 135 14.67 7.39 -26.37
C VAL A 135 14.63 8.33 -27.57
N ALA A 136 15.80 8.63 -28.13
CA ALA A 136 15.89 9.58 -29.24
C ALA A 136 15.12 9.09 -30.49
N LYS A 137 15.10 7.77 -30.77
CA LYS A 137 14.36 7.23 -31.93
C LYS A 137 12.86 7.30 -31.74
N ARG A 138 12.37 7.06 -30.53
CA ARG A 138 10.95 7.18 -30.22
C ARG A 138 10.43 8.60 -30.45
N LYS A 139 11.25 9.62 -30.14
CA LYS A 139 10.89 11.03 -30.35
C LYS A 139 10.98 11.49 -31.80
N SER A 140 11.72 10.82 -32.71
CA SER A 140 11.73 11.22 -34.13
C SER A 140 10.39 11.02 -34.84
N ASN A 141 9.39 10.43 -34.18
CA ASN A 141 8.01 10.38 -34.66
C ASN A 141 7.35 11.77 -34.76
N THR A 142 8.02 12.85 -34.34
CA THR A 142 7.60 14.25 -34.50
C THR A 142 8.21 14.95 -35.73
N GLY A 143 8.83 14.22 -36.66
CA GLY A 143 9.38 14.78 -37.91
C GLY A 143 10.84 15.24 -37.84
N GLU A 144 11.49 15.22 -36.67
CA GLU A 144 12.90 15.58 -36.51
C GLU A 144 13.85 14.38 -36.72
N LYS A 145 15.05 14.61 -37.30
CA LYS A 145 16.05 13.56 -37.51
C LYS A 145 16.57 13.00 -36.17
N HIS A 146 16.49 11.69 -35.98
CA HIS A 146 16.99 10.95 -34.79
C HIS A 146 18.40 11.37 -34.32
N SER A 147 19.32 11.56 -35.28
CA SER A 147 20.71 11.94 -35.00
C SER A 147 20.83 13.32 -34.34
N GLN A 148 19.92 14.24 -34.65
CA GLN A 148 19.84 15.59 -34.09
C GLN A 148 19.30 15.55 -32.65
N ILE A 149 18.20 14.82 -32.40
CA ILE A 149 17.63 14.62 -31.06
C ILE A 149 18.66 13.98 -30.10
N TYR A 150 19.40 12.98 -30.60
CA TYR A 150 20.47 12.33 -29.82
C TYR A 150 21.62 13.30 -29.51
N ARG A 151 22.11 14.07 -30.50
CA ARG A 151 23.18 15.06 -30.30
C ARG A 151 22.77 16.15 -29.29
N ILE A 152 21.55 16.68 -29.40
CA ILE A 152 21.01 17.70 -28.48
C ILE A 152 20.88 17.13 -27.06
N THR A 153 20.33 15.92 -26.91
CA THR A 153 20.19 15.28 -25.59
C THR A 153 21.56 15.02 -24.94
N ARG A 154 22.55 14.60 -25.73
CA ARG A 154 23.94 14.40 -25.25
C ARG A 154 24.67 15.71 -24.94
N ALA A 155 24.41 16.78 -25.70
CA ALA A 155 24.95 18.10 -25.41
C ALA A 155 24.35 18.69 -24.12
N ARG A 156 23.04 18.51 -23.89
CA ARG A 156 22.35 18.91 -22.64
C ARG A 156 22.87 18.13 -21.43
N GLN A 157 23.12 16.83 -21.57
CA GLN A 157 23.80 16.02 -20.53
C GLN A 157 25.17 16.63 -20.16
N LYS A 158 25.97 17.03 -21.14
CA LYS A 158 27.28 17.65 -20.87
C LYS A 158 27.18 19.01 -20.17
N ARG A 159 26.10 19.77 -20.39
CA ARG A 159 25.89 21.11 -19.82
C ARG A 159 25.19 21.11 -18.46
N GLN A 160 24.18 20.26 -18.25
CA GLN A 160 23.35 20.21 -17.02
C GLN A 160 23.69 19.02 -16.11
N GLY A 161 24.74 18.27 -16.42
CA GLY A 161 25.19 17.12 -15.65
C GLY A 161 24.36 15.84 -15.86
N THR A 162 24.82 14.77 -15.22
CA THR A 162 24.29 13.40 -15.35
C THR A 162 22.82 13.29 -14.92
N SER A 163 22.39 14.13 -13.98
CA SER A 163 21.05 14.11 -13.37
C SER A 163 19.90 14.42 -14.35
N HIS A 164 20.09 15.31 -15.34
CA HIS A 164 19.03 15.62 -16.31
C HIS A 164 18.78 14.46 -17.29
N ALA A 165 19.87 13.86 -17.80
CA ALA A 165 19.77 12.69 -18.67
C ALA A 165 19.24 11.47 -17.91
N LEU A 166 19.60 11.33 -16.63
CA LEU A 166 19.05 10.33 -15.73
C LEU A 166 17.56 10.54 -15.52
N LYS A 167 17.09 11.75 -15.19
CA LYS A 167 15.65 12.06 -15.02
C LYS A 167 14.84 11.71 -16.26
N LYS A 168 15.37 12.00 -17.46
CA LYS A 168 14.73 11.70 -18.74
C LYS A 168 14.74 10.19 -19.08
N LEU A 169 15.83 9.50 -18.78
CA LEU A 169 15.91 8.04 -18.89
C LEU A 169 14.97 7.39 -17.88
N VAL A 170 14.95 7.85 -16.64
CA VAL A 170 14.06 7.38 -15.58
C VAL A 170 12.61 7.59 -15.99
N GLN A 171 12.20 8.74 -16.53
CA GLN A 171 10.80 8.93 -16.96
C GLN A 171 10.36 7.99 -18.11
N GLU A 172 11.23 7.70 -19.08
CA GLU A 172 10.87 6.85 -20.22
C GLU A 172 11.19 5.36 -20.04
N TYR A 173 12.18 5.04 -19.23
CA TYR A 173 12.65 3.69 -18.93
C TYR A 173 12.34 3.25 -17.50
N GLN A 174 11.74 4.07 -16.60
CA GLN A 174 11.28 3.63 -15.26
C GLN A 174 10.52 2.32 -15.38
N PRO A 175 9.48 2.23 -16.23
CA PRO A 175 8.70 1.00 -16.32
C PRO A 175 9.53 -0.21 -16.75
N LEU A 176 10.68 0.00 -17.39
CA LEU A 176 11.63 -1.02 -17.86
C LEU A 176 12.79 -1.28 -16.87
N LEU A 177 13.31 -0.27 -16.18
CA LEU A 177 14.42 -0.32 -15.23
C LEU A 177 13.93 -0.75 -13.84
N THR A 178 12.76 -0.28 -13.42
CA THR A 178 12.02 -0.79 -12.27
C THR A 178 11.74 -2.28 -12.48
N HIS A 179 11.30 -2.69 -13.67
CA HIS A 179 11.12 -4.10 -14.04
C HIS A 179 12.42 -4.95 -14.02
N GLN A 180 13.59 -4.31 -14.02
CA GLN A 180 14.91 -4.98 -14.03
C GLN A 180 15.57 -5.03 -12.66
N LEU A 181 15.30 -4.05 -11.79
CA LEU A 181 15.54 -4.17 -10.34
C LEU A 181 14.67 -5.30 -9.74
N ILE A 182 13.48 -5.54 -10.33
CA ILE A 182 12.56 -6.65 -10.06
C ILE A 182 13.04 -8.01 -10.68
N THR A 183 14.35 -8.20 -10.91
CA THR A 183 14.91 -9.50 -11.38
C THR A 183 15.73 -10.25 -10.33
N CYS A 184 15.93 -9.66 -9.14
CA CYS A 184 15.71 -10.39 -7.90
C CYS A 184 14.22 -10.25 -7.59
N GLU A 185 13.55 -11.33 -7.22
CA GLU A 185 12.27 -11.20 -6.53
C GLU A 185 12.53 -10.29 -5.29
N PRO A 186 11.74 -9.21 -5.07
CA PRO A 186 12.04 -8.19 -4.07
C PRO A 186 12.39 -8.76 -2.69
N TYR A 187 11.72 -9.84 -2.32
CA TYR A 187 11.96 -10.50 -1.06
C TYR A 187 13.31 -11.22 -1.00
N GLN A 188 13.71 -11.92 -2.07
CA GLN A 188 15.05 -12.48 -2.19
C GLN A 188 16.15 -11.41 -2.04
N HIS A 189 15.93 -10.18 -2.51
CA HIS A 189 16.87 -9.08 -2.26
C HIS A 189 16.91 -8.72 -0.77
N TRP A 190 15.76 -8.48 -0.15
CA TRP A 190 15.65 -8.18 1.28
C TRP A 190 16.34 -9.25 2.15
N ARG A 191 16.16 -10.54 1.82
CA ARG A 191 16.81 -11.66 2.52
C ARG A 191 18.34 -11.66 2.44
N LEU A 192 18.92 -11.18 1.33
CA LEU A 192 20.36 -11.18 1.15
C LEU A 192 21.05 -9.96 1.78
N TYR A 193 20.35 -8.83 1.89
CA TYR A 193 20.98 -7.54 2.24
C TYR A 193 20.40 -6.86 3.48
N THR A 194 19.17 -7.17 3.87
CA THR A 194 18.49 -6.57 5.02
C THR A 194 18.42 -7.56 6.18
N GLU A 195 17.93 -8.77 5.94
CA GLU A 195 17.79 -9.81 6.96
C GLU A 195 19.08 -10.10 7.75
N PRO A 196 20.28 -10.23 7.12
CA PRO A 196 21.49 -10.52 7.87
C PRO A 196 21.91 -9.42 8.85
N LYS A 197 21.45 -8.18 8.67
CA LYS A 197 21.72 -7.08 9.60
C LYS A 197 20.82 -7.13 10.84
N LEU A 198 19.69 -7.83 10.74
CA LEU A 198 18.81 -8.13 11.86
C LEU A 198 19.35 -9.32 12.68
N ALA A 199 20.24 -10.12 12.09
CA ALA A 199 20.93 -11.22 12.77
C ALA A 199 22.24 -10.72 13.39
N ILE A 200 22.36 -10.82 14.71
CA ILE A 200 23.65 -10.65 15.39
C ILE A 200 23.84 -11.88 16.29
N ASP A 201 24.96 -12.57 16.15
CA ASP A 201 25.33 -13.73 16.96
C ASP A 201 25.90 -13.27 18.31
N GLN A 202 25.15 -13.43 19.40
CA GLN A 202 25.72 -13.56 20.75
C GLN A 202 24.84 -14.46 21.63
N PRO A 203 25.41 -15.38 22.42
CA PRO A 203 24.67 -16.12 23.43
C PRO A 203 24.45 -15.26 24.69
N GLN A 204 23.22 -15.22 25.22
CA GLN A 204 22.94 -14.77 26.59
C GLN A 204 22.54 -15.97 27.47
N SER A 205 22.91 -15.89 28.74
CA SER A 205 22.87 -16.96 29.74
C SER A 205 21.49 -17.28 30.34
N ASN A 206 20.43 -16.59 29.94
CA ASN A 206 19.04 -16.88 30.35
C ASN A 206 18.13 -16.93 29.12
N GLN A 207 18.03 -18.10 28.48
CA GLN A 207 17.10 -18.30 27.37
C GLN A 207 15.69 -18.60 27.89
N VAL A 208 14.75 -17.71 27.57
CA VAL A 208 13.32 -17.99 27.67
C VAL A 208 12.98 -19.10 26.69
N ARG A 209 12.26 -20.12 27.16
CA ARG A 209 11.84 -21.25 26.33
C ARG A 209 10.56 -20.90 25.59
N VAL A 210 10.55 -21.17 24.28
CA VAL A 210 9.34 -21.11 23.44
C VAL A 210 9.01 -22.54 23.00
N ASN A 211 7.92 -23.08 23.52
CA ASN A 211 7.46 -24.45 23.31
C ASN A 211 6.30 -24.49 22.29
N SER A 212 6.15 -25.62 21.60
CA SER A 212 4.98 -25.87 20.75
C SER A 212 3.70 -26.13 21.59
N PHE A 213 2.54 -25.83 21.03
CA PHE A 213 1.24 -26.19 21.61
C PHE A 213 1.03 -27.72 21.72
N ALA A 214 1.86 -28.53 21.08
CA ALA A 214 1.88 -29.98 21.33
C ALA A 214 2.26 -30.33 22.78
N HIS A 215 2.89 -29.41 23.52
CA HIS A 215 3.37 -29.62 24.90
C HIS A 215 2.53 -28.88 25.96
N LEU A 216 1.23 -28.72 25.71
CA LEU A 216 0.32 -28.01 26.63
C LEU A 216 -0.19 -28.88 27.80
N ASP A 217 0.29 -30.11 27.92
CA ASP A 217 -0.09 -31.01 29.02
C ASP A 217 0.67 -30.71 30.33
N ASP A 218 1.82 -30.03 30.24
CA ASP A 218 2.59 -29.54 31.41
C ASP A 218 3.04 -28.08 31.20
N ILE A 219 2.15 -27.13 31.49
CA ILE A 219 2.36 -25.71 31.23
C ILE A 219 3.20 -25.06 32.35
N CYS A 220 4.43 -24.68 32.01
CA CYS A 220 5.29 -23.83 32.83
C CYS A 220 4.90 -22.36 32.67
N GLU A 221 4.65 -21.65 33.78
CA GLU A 221 4.12 -20.28 33.75
C GLU A 221 5.12 -19.24 33.23
N SER A 222 6.42 -19.49 33.38
CA SER A 222 7.50 -18.62 32.89
C SER A 222 7.84 -18.83 31.41
N ASP A 223 7.41 -19.95 30.83
CA ASP A 223 7.69 -20.31 29.45
C ASP A 223 6.71 -19.63 28.50
N TRP A 224 7.00 -19.70 27.20
CA TRP A 224 6.13 -19.22 26.13
C TRP A 224 5.69 -20.37 25.25
N TYR A 225 4.52 -20.24 24.64
CA TYR A 225 3.90 -21.29 23.86
C TYR A 225 3.44 -20.74 22.51
N THR A 226 3.77 -21.41 21.40
CA THR A 226 3.37 -21.04 20.04
C THR A 226 2.47 -22.11 19.41
N PRO A 227 1.45 -21.75 18.61
CA PRO A 227 0.60 -22.72 17.92
C PRO A 227 1.30 -23.48 16.81
N LEU A 228 2.50 -23.06 16.44
CA LEU A 228 3.29 -23.70 15.41
C LEU A 228 4.02 -24.92 15.99
N GLY A 229 3.90 -26.05 15.29
CA GLY A 229 4.56 -27.30 15.65
C GLY A 229 6.05 -27.32 15.33
N ASP A 230 6.71 -28.41 15.69
CA ASP A 230 8.14 -28.63 15.44
C ASP A 230 8.48 -28.71 13.94
N GLU A 231 7.48 -28.85 13.07
CA GLU A 231 7.63 -28.82 11.62
C GLU A 231 7.97 -27.43 11.03
N VAL A 232 7.88 -26.34 11.81
CA VAL A 232 8.18 -24.99 11.33
C VAL A 232 9.68 -24.69 11.43
N THR A 233 10.22 -24.07 10.38
CA THR A 233 11.63 -23.66 10.37
C THR A 233 11.79 -22.28 11.02
N ASN A 234 12.50 -22.23 12.16
CA ASN A 234 12.89 -20.98 12.80
C ASN A 234 14.06 -20.31 12.04
N ALA A 235 14.00 -18.98 11.92
CA ALA A 235 15.12 -18.18 11.47
C ALA A 235 16.23 -18.17 12.54
N ARG A 236 17.48 -17.95 12.12
CA ARG A 236 18.65 -18.00 13.02
C ARG A 236 18.54 -17.02 14.20
N GLN A 237 17.90 -15.88 13.97
CA GLN A 237 17.72 -14.81 14.94
C GLN A 237 16.54 -15.01 15.91
N PHE A 238 15.72 -16.08 15.76
CA PHE A 238 14.48 -16.27 16.52
C PHE A 238 14.69 -16.12 18.04
N ASN A 239 15.54 -16.97 18.62
CA ASN A 239 15.73 -17.02 20.08
C ASN A 239 16.22 -15.69 20.63
N ARG A 240 17.15 -15.02 19.93
CA ARG A 240 17.68 -13.73 20.37
C ARG A 240 16.61 -12.66 20.34
N ALA A 241 15.96 -12.45 19.19
CA ALA A 241 14.96 -11.40 19.01
C ALA A 241 13.80 -11.57 20.01
N PHE A 242 13.38 -12.81 20.25
CA PHE A 242 12.35 -13.13 21.22
C PHE A 242 12.79 -12.80 22.66
N ASN A 243 13.98 -13.23 23.08
CA ASN A 243 14.52 -12.95 24.42
C ASN A 243 14.72 -11.45 24.68
N GLU A 244 15.25 -10.72 23.70
CA GLU A 244 15.38 -9.25 23.78
C GLU A 244 14.01 -8.60 23.95
N THR A 245 13.01 -9.05 23.19
CA THR A 245 11.63 -8.53 23.28
C THR A 245 11.02 -8.79 24.66
N VAL A 246 11.16 -10.00 25.22
CA VAL A 246 10.67 -10.31 26.58
C VAL A 246 11.37 -9.46 27.64
N THR A 247 12.66 -9.18 27.45
CA THR A 247 13.45 -8.35 28.38
C THR A 247 13.01 -6.89 28.34
N ILE A 248 12.80 -6.33 27.14
CA ILE A 248 12.37 -4.94 26.93
C ILE A 248 10.88 -4.76 27.32
N HIS A 249 10.06 -5.81 27.14
CA HIS A 249 8.63 -5.80 27.39
C HIS A 249 8.23 -6.88 28.42
N PRO A 250 8.58 -6.73 29.70
CA PRO A 250 8.27 -7.74 30.73
C PRO A 250 6.76 -7.95 30.96
N GLN A 251 5.94 -6.96 30.56
CA GLN A 251 4.48 -7.00 30.62
C GLN A 251 3.82 -7.71 29.42
N ALA A 252 4.61 -8.14 28.44
CA ALA A 252 4.08 -8.85 27.28
C ALA A 252 3.41 -10.16 27.73
N ALA A 253 2.20 -10.37 27.23
CA ALA A 253 1.45 -11.62 27.36
C ALA A 253 1.41 -12.38 26.03
N VAL A 254 1.49 -11.65 24.92
CA VAL A 254 1.52 -12.16 23.55
C VAL A 254 2.63 -11.45 22.80
N ILE A 255 3.45 -12.22 22.08
CA ILE A 255 4.47 -11.69 21.17
C ILE A 255 4.21 -12.31 19.80
N TYR A 256 4.14 -11.49 18.76
CA TYR A 256 3.95 -11.94 17.37
C TYR A 256 5.03 -11.35 16.46
N TRP A 257 5.28 -11.99 15.32
CA TRP A 257 6.39 -11.64 14.44
C TRP A 257 6.02 -11.67 12.95
N ASP A 258 6.89 -11.07 12.14
CA ASP A 258 6.81 -11.24 10.70
C ASP A 258 7.17 -12.69 10.33
N HIS A 259 6.53 -13.21 9.30
CA HIS A 259 6.79 -14.57 8.82
C HIS A 259 6.77 -14.59 7.29
N ASP A 260 7.21 -15.69 6.72
CA ASP A 260 7.05 -15.98 5.30
C ASP A 260 6.71 -17.46 5.09
N TYR A 261 6.60 -17.86 3.83
CA TYR A 261 6.24 -19.23 3.46
C TYR A 261 7.37 -19.95 2.74
N LEU A 262 7.49 -21.26 2.97
CA LEU A 262 8.35 -22.18 2.24
C LEU A 262 7.54 -22.89 1.16
N ALA A 263 7.82 -22.56 -0.10
CA ALA A 263 7.32 -23.26 -1.29
C ALA A 263 8.51 -23.86 -2.04
N ASP A 264 8.54 -25.19 -2.20
CA ASP A 264 9.62 -25.93 -2.89
C ASP A 264 11.03 -25.57 -2.38
N GLY A 265 11.18 -25.44 -1.06
CA GLY A 265 12.44 -25.06 -0.40
C GLY A 265 12.84 -23.59 -0.60
N ARG A 266 11.96 -22.75 -1.15
CA ARG A 266 12.16 -21.31 -1.33
C ARG A 266 11.24 -20.52 -0.42
N ARG A 267 11.82 -19.51 0.22
CA ARG A 267 11.10 -18.52 1.02
C ARG A 267 10.37 -17.51 0.12
N VAL A 268 9.07 -17.33 0.32
CA VAL A 268 8.17 -16.51 -0.52
C VAL A 268 7.12 -15.79 0.33
N GLN A 269 6.48 -14.76 -0.23
CA GLN A 269 5.31 -14.07 0.34
C GLN A 269 5.48 -13.60 1.80
N PRO A 270 6.45 -12.71 2.10
CA PRO A 270 6.63 -12.20 3.45
C PRO A 270 5.41 -11.41 3.94
N GLN A 271 5.04 -11.65 5.19
CA GLN A 271 3.98 -10.97 5.92
C GLN A 271 4.62 -10.01 6.94
N PHE A 272 4.86 -8.77 6.52
CA PHE A 272 5.41 -7.67 7.30
C PHE A 272 4.28 -6.91 8.00
N LYS A 273 4.14 -7.15 9.30
CA LYS A 273 2.98 -6.74 10.10
C LYS A 273 3.22 -5.39 10.77
N PRO A 274 2.18 -4.55 10.93
CA PRO A 274 2.29 -3.36 11.77
C PRO A 274 2.35 -3.74 13.26
N SER A 275 2.52 -2.73 14.11
CA SER A 275 2.30 -2.85 15.56
C SER A 275 0.83 -3.20 15.86
N TRP A 276 0.53 -3.56 17.12
CA TRP A 276 -0.79 -4.08 17.50
C TRP A 276 -1.94 -3.15 17.12
N ASP A 277 -2.83 -3.67 16.28
CA ASP A 277 -4.03 -3.01 15.82
C ASP A 277 -5.24 -3.92 16.01
N ALA A 278 -6.01 -3.65 17.07
CA ALA A 278 -7.20 -4.42 17.39
C ALA A 278 -8.25 -4.32 16.29
N ASP A 279 -8.46 -3.14 15.70
CA ASP A 279 -9.46 -2.94 14.65
C ASP A 279 -9.10 -3.70 13.38
N TYR A 280 -7.82 -3.63 13.00
CA TYR A 280 -7.32 -4.43 11.89
C TYR A 280 -7.43 -5.92 12.21
N PHE A 281 -7.02 -6.37 13.40
CA PHE A 281 -7.13 -7.77 13.81
C PHE A 281 -8.57 -8.27 13.83
N MET A 282 -9.54 -7.44 14.27
CA MET A 282 -10.96 -7.79 14.28
C MET A 282 -11.51 -7.84 12.86
N SER A 283 -11.10 -6.94 11.98
CA SER A 283 -11.52 -6.93 10.57
C SER A 283 -10.83 -8.01 9.73
N TYR A 284 -9.57 -8.34 10.02
CA TYR A 284 -8.74 -9.32 9.32
C TYR A 284 -7.63 -9.84 10.23
N ASP A 285 -7.55 -11.16 10.45
CA ASP A 285 -6.47 -11.74 11.25
C ASP A 285 -5.12 -11.66 10.51
N TYR A 286 -4.41 -10.57 10.73
CA TYR A 286 -3.09 -10.32 10.13
C TYR A 286 -1.94 -10.96 10.92
N ILE A 287 -2.20 -11.55 12.10
CA ILE A 287 -1.20 -12.21 12.95
C ILE A 287 -1.04 -13.67 12.53
N ASP A 288 -2.17 -14.32 12.23
CA ASP A 288 -2.24 -15.71 11.81
C ASP A 288 -1.58 -16.64 12.86
N LEU A 289 -0.70 -17.57 12.48
CA LEU A 289 -0.07 -18.51 13.41
C LEU A 289 1.28 -18.03 13.98
N ALA A 290 1.77 -16.87 13.55
CA ALA A 290 3.11 -16.37 13.90
C ALA A 290 3.13 -15.60 15.23
N PHE A 291 2.75 -16.27 16.32
CA PHE A 291 2.74 -15.69 17.67
C PHE A 291 3.09 -16.71 18.76
N ALA A 292 3.39 -16.20 19.95
CA ALA A 292 3.52 -16.97 21.18
C ALA A 292 2.78 -16.28 22.33
N VAL A 293 2.28 -17.09 23.27
CA VAL A 293 1.55 -16.66 24.46
C VAL A 293 2.32 -17.09 25.70
N LYS A 294 2.38 -16.23 26.71
CA LYS A 294 3.01 -16.53 27.99
C LYS A 294 2.28 -17.66 28.72
N GLY A 295 3.04 -18.57 29.33
CA GLY A 295 2.55 -19.77 30.01
C GLY A 295 1.52 -19.46 31.09
N SER A 296 1.76 -18.40 31.88
CA SER A 296 0.81 -17.94 32.91
C SER A 296 -0.56 -17.56 32.36
N VAL A 297 -0.64 -17.11 31.10
CA VAL A 297 -1.88 -16.71 30.42
C VAL A 297 -2.56 -17.92 29.78
N ILE A 298 -1.80 -18.74 29.05
CA ILE A 298 -2.38 -19.88 28.34
C ILE A 298 -2.92 -20.95 29.31
N LYS A 299 -2.27 -21.13 30.46
CA LYS A 299 -2.70 -22.04 31.54
C LYS A 299 -4.09 -21.68 32.08
N GLN A 300 -4.43 -20.39 32.15
CA GLN A 300 -5.76 -19.96 32.59
C GLN A 300 -6.83 -20.30 31.57
N LEU A 301 -6.55 -20.15 30.29
CA LEU A 301 -7.53 -20.36 29.22
C LEU A 301 -7.76 -21.85 28.91
N ILE A 302 -6.69 -22.63 28.75
CA ILE A 302 -6.79 -24.02 28.27
C ILE A 302 -7.46 -24.94 29.29
N ARG A 303 -7.26 -24.69 30.59
CA ARG A 303 -8.00 -25.38 31.67
C ARG A 303 -9.52 -25.37 31.47
N HIS A 304 -10.05 -24.38 30.76
CA HIS A 304 -11.49 -24.19 30.56
C HIS A 304 -11.94 -24.49 29.12
N ASN A 305 -11.02 -24.72 28.17
CA ASN A 305 -11.36 -24.90 26.76
C ASN A 305 -10.30 -25.67 25.94
N GLU A 306 -10.22 -26.97 26.16
CA GLU A 306 -9.32 -27.90 25.43
C GLU A 306 -9.51 -27.86 23.90
N ALA A 307 -10.69 -27.47 23.40
CA ALA A 307 -10.94 -27.36 21.96
C ALA A 307 -10.08 -26.27 21.29
N LEU A 308 -9.57 -25.29 22.05
CA LEU A 308 -8.66 -24.26 21.55
C LEU A 308 -7.28 -24.80 21.18
N LYS A 309 -6.84 -25.92 21.76
CA LYS A 309 -5.62 -26.63 21.33
C LYS A 309 -5.68 -26.98 19.83
N ARG A 310 -6.89 -27.22 19.31
CA ARG A 310 -7.15 -27.60 17.91
C ARG A 310 -7.59 -26.43 17.03
N ARG A 311 -7.70 -25.21 17.59
CA ARG A 311 -8.17 -24.00 16.89
C ARG A 311 -7.31 -22.78 17.23
N PRO A 312 -6.01 -22.82 16.94
CA PRO A 312 -5.09 -21.76 17.33
C PRO A 312 -5.44 -20.37 16.75
N HIS A 313 -6.05 -20.32 15.57
CA HIS A 313 -6.55 -19.09 14.94
C HIS A 313 -7.64 -18.35 15.76
N LEU A 314 -8.31 -19.03 16.69
CA LEU A 314 -9.27 -18.38 17.60
C LEU A 314 -8.65 -18.03 18.96
N LEU A 315 -7.43 -18.48 19.24
CA LEU A 315 -6.85 -18.39 20.58
C LEU A 315 -6.71 -16.93 21.04
N LEU A 316 -6.03 -16.10 20.24
CA LEU A 316 -5.80 -14.70 20.58
C LEU A 316 -7.12 -13.95 20.76
N LEU A 317 -8.10 -14.23 19.89
CA LEU A 317 -9.42 -13.64 19.99
C LEU A 317 -10.16 -14.09 21.27
N ASN A 318 -10.05 -15.35 21.68
CA ASN A 318 -10.61 -15.83 22.95
C ASN A 318 -9.90 -15.20 24.16
N LEU A 319 -8.59 -15.00 24.11
CA LEU A 319 -7.85 -14.31 25.18
C LEU A 319 -8.33 -12.87 25.38
N LEU A 320 -8.61 -12.17 24.26
CA LEU A 320 -9.15 -10.81 24.29
C LEU A 320 -10.59 -10.79 24.80
N VAL A 321 -11.47 -11.60 24.22
CA VAL A 321 -12.91 -11.65 24.55
C VAL A 321 -13.17 -12.18 25.97
N GLY A 322 -12.34 -13.11 26.44
CA GLY A 322 -12.40 -13.64 27.79
C GLY A 322 -11.81 -12.70 28.85
N GLY A 323 -11.22 -11.56 28.46
CA GLY A 323 -10.59 -10.62 29.39
C GLY A 323 -9.29 -11.13 30.01
N HIS A 324 -8.68 -12.18 29.44
CA HIS A 324 -7.42 -12.75 29.93
C HIS A 324 -6.21 -11.86 29.62
N ILE A 325 -6.29 -11.05 28.56
CA ILE A 325 -5.27 -10.07 28.19
C ILE A 325 -5.92 -8.73 27.84
N ARG A 326 -5.18 -7.63 28.05
CA ARG A 326 -5.58 -6.29 27.62
C ARG A 326 -5.20 -6.06 26.15
N SER A 327 -6.09 -5.42 25.40
CA SER A 327 -5.79 -4.95 24.05
C SER A 327 -4.89 -3.71 24.12
N SER A 328 -3.58 -3.91 24.16
CA SER A 328 -2.60 -2.81 24.17
C SER A 328 -1.26 -3.24 23.58
N SER A 329 -0.50 -2.29 23.06
CA SER A 329 0.84 -2.54 22.51
C SER A 329 1.89 -2.88 23.59
N GLN A 330 1.56 -2.74 24.88
CA GLN A 330 2.41 -3.21 25.99
C GLN A 330 2.19 -4.70 26.28
N THR A 331 0.97 -5.20 26.05
CA THR A 331 0.56 -6.57 26.33
C THR A 331 0.73 -7.47 25.10
N ILE A 332 0.49 -6.94 23.90
CA ILE A 332 0.59 -7.64 22.61
C ILE A 332 1.67 -6.93 21.79
N VAL A 333 2.83 -7.56 21.66
CA VAL A 333 4.05 -6.93 21.13
C VAL A 333 4.44 -7.55 19.78
N ASN A 334 4.79 -6.69 18.81
CA ASN A 334 5.32 -7.12 17.52
C ASN A 334 6.85 -7.18 17.52
N ILE A 335 7.41 -8.17 16.84
CA ILE A 335 8.79 -8.17 16.37
C ILE A 335 8.77 -8.00 14.85
N SER A 336 9.25 -6.86 14.35
CA SER A 336 9.28 -6.53 12.92
C SER A 336 10.46 -7.21 12.18
N ALA A 337 10.58 -8.52 12.36
CA ALA A 337 11.59 -9.36 11.72
C ALA A 337 10.98 -10.70 11.34
N VAL A 338 11.41 -11.25 10.19
CA VAL A 338 10.99 -12.60 9.78
C VAL A 338 11.66 -13.60 10.70
N LEU A 339 10.91 -14.17 11.65
CA LEU A 339 11.45 -15.12 12.62
C LEU A 339 11.16 -16.58 12.27
N GLN A 340 10.20 -16.85 11.38
CA GLN A 340 9.80 -18.21 11.01
C GLN A 340 9.37 -18.33 9.55
N HIS A 341 9.47 -19.55 9.04
CA HIS A 341 9.15 -19.92 7.67
C HIS A 341 8.12 -21.06 7.67
N LEU A 342 6.86 -20.72 7.36
CA LEU A 342 5.71 -21.63 7.44
C LEU A 342 5.58 -22.45 6.14
N PRO A 343 5.08 -23.69 6.15
CA PRO A 343 4.82 -24.43 4.92
C PRO A 343 3.77 -23.72 4.04
N ALA A 344 4.02 -23.54 2.74
CA ALA A 344 3.06 -22.91 1.82
C ALA A 344 1.75 -23.71 1.65
N THR A 345 1.72 -24.99 2.05
CA THR A 345 0.53 -25.85 2.06
C THR A 345 -0.38 -25.61 3.26
N GLN A 346 0.05 -24.83 4.25
CA GLN A 346 -0.76 -24.51 5.42
C GLN A 346 -1.85 -23.52 4.99
N SER A 347 -3.07 -24.02 4.80
CA SER A 347 -4.22 -23.18 4.49
C SER A 347 -4.56 -22.33 5.72
N ILE A 348 -4.24 -21.04 5.63
CA ILE A 348 -4.66 -20.00 6.59
C ILE A 348 -6.16 -19.66 6.48
N TRP A 349 -6.83 -20.15 5.43
CA TRP A 349 -8.24 -19.83 5.19
C TRP A 349 -9.16 -20.63 6.10
N LEU A 350 -9.98 -19.90 6.84
CA LEU A 350 -11.03 -20.47 7.67
C LEU A 350 -12.12 -21.09 6.78
N ASN A 351 -12.57 -22.29 7.13
CA ASN A 351 -13.80 -22.83 6.56
C ASN A 351 -15.03 -22.07 7.08
N ALA A 352 -16.22 -22.40 6.55
CA ALA A 352 -17.46 -21.71 6.93
C ALA A 352 -17.74 -21.74 8.45
N THR A 353 -17.58 -22.89 9.09
CA THR A 353 -17.79 -23.05 10.54
C THR A 353 -16.80 -22.23 11.35
N GLN A 354 -15.53 -22.21 10.95
CA GLN A 354 -14.49 -21.40 11.60
C GLN A 354 -14.72 -19.91 11.42
N THR A 355 -15.17 -19.50 10.23
CA THR A 355 -15.54 -18.11 9.91
C THR A 355 -16.68 -17.64 10.82
N GLN A 356 -17.75 -18.43 10.96
CA GLN A 356 -18.87 -18.14 11.84
C GLN A 356 -18.44 -18.03 13.31
N ALA A 357 -17.58 -18.95 13.78
CA ALA A 357 -17.05 -18.91 15.14
C ALA A 357 -16.24 -17.63 15.40
N ARG A 358 -15.42 -17.21 14.44
CA ARG A 358 -14.68 -15.95 14.52
C ARG A 358 -15.62 -14.74 14.53
N GLN A 359 -16.61 -14.70 13.65
CA GLN A 359 -17.61 -13.62 13.59
C GLN A 359 -18.38 -13.46 14.91
N ALA A 360 -18.76 -14.58 15.55
CA ALA A 360 -19.42 -14.55 16.85
C ALA A 360 -18.53 -13.93 17.94
N LEU A 361 -17.25 -14.27 17.97
CA LEU A 361 -16.29 -13.71 18.92
C LEU A 361 -15.99 -12.22 18.65
N VAL A 362 -15.85 -11.81 17.39
CA VAL A 362 -15.70 -10.39 17.02
C VAL A 362 -16.93 -9.58 17.45
N LYS A 363 -18.14 -10.13 17.23
CA LYS A 363 -19.38 -9.53 17.70
C LYS A 363 -19.35 -9.34 19.21
N GLN A 364 -18.99 -10.38 19.96
CA GLN A 364 -18.88 -10.31 21.42
C GLN A 364 -17.83 -9.29 21.88
N TRP A 365 -16.69 -9.20 21.20
CA TRP A 365 -15.64 -8.23 21.52
C TRP A 365 -16.16 -6.79 21.46
N TYR A 366 -16.82 -6.41 20.35
CA TYR A 366 -17.38 -5.07 20.19
C TYR A 366 -18.51 -4.79 21.20
N GLN A 367 -19.33 -5.79 21.53
CA GLN A 367 -20.35 -5.68 22.58
C GLN A 367 -19.75 -5.36 23.95
N GLN A 368 -18.61 -5.98 24.28
CA GLN A 368 -17.87 -5.68 25.52
C GLN A 368 -17.23 -4.28 25.51
N GLN A 369 -16.98 -3.69 24.34
CA GLN A 369 -16.54 -2.28 24.21
C GLN A 369 -17.71 -1.29 24.36
N GLY A 370 -18.92 -1.74 24.72
CA GLY A 370 -20.10 -0.89 24.90
C GLY A 370 -20.88 -0.61 23.62
N LEU A 371 -20.52 -1.23 22.49
CA LEU A 371 -21.27 -1.13 21.24
C LEU A 371 -22.37 -2.21 21.25
N GLY A 372 -23.61 -1.85 21.59
CA GLY A 372 -24.66 -2.85 21.88
C GLY A 372 -25.09 -3.73 20.71
N ASP A 373 -25.80 -3.15 19.74
CA ASP A 373 -26.38 -3.90 18.61
C ASP A 373 -25.38 -3.97 17.44
N VAL A 374 -24.55 -5.03 17.48
CA VAL A 374 -23.48 -5.29 16.52
C VAL A 374 -23.86 -6.44 15.60
N THR A 375 -23.71 -6.21 14.29
CA THR A 375 -23.71 -7.25 13.28
C THR A 375 -22.29 -7.45 12.77
N VAL A 376 -21.92 -8.70 12.50
CA VAL A 376 -20.63 -9.05 11.91
C VAL A 376 -20.89 -9.99 10.75
N GLU A 377 -20.44 -9.60 9.57
CA GLU A 377 -20.61 -10.35 8.33
C GLU A 377 -19.28 -10.53 7.60
N SER A 378 -19.28 -11.38 6.58
CA SER A 378 -18.11 -11.54 5.73
C SER A 378 -17.93 -10.30 4.85
N GLY A 379 -16.70 -9.78 4.80
CA GLY A 379 -16.33 -8.67 3.94
C GLY A 379 -16.15 -9.10 2.48
N TYR A 380 -15.69 -8.16 1.66
CA TYR A 380 -15.50 -8.36 0.22
C TYR A 380 -14.42 -9.42 -0.11
N SER A 381 -13.40 -9.57 0.73
CA SER A 381 -12.31 -10.53 0.54
C SER A 381 -12.38 -11.66 1.58
N VAL A 382 -11.90 -12.83 1.19
CA VAL A 382 -11.87 -14.01 2.07
C VAL A 382 -11.12 -13.68 3.36
N GLY A 383 -11.67 -14.12 4.50
CA GLY A 383 -11.09 -13.88 5.83
C GLY A 383 -11.31 -12.48 6.39
N VAL A 384 -11.83 -11.54 5.61
CA VAL A 384 -12.19 -10.20 6.10
C VAL A 384 -13.60 -10.24 6.68
N THR A 385 -13.79 -9.57 7.80
CA THR A 385 -15.11 -9.36 8.42
C THR A 385 -15.43 -7.88 8.50
N LYS A 386 -16.68 -7.55 8.22
CA LYS A 386 -17.25 -6.22 8.43
C LYS A 386 -18.10 -6.24 9.69
N ALA A 387 -17.76 -5.39 10.65
CA ALA A 387 -18.63 -5.10 11.78
C ALA A 387 -19.47 -3.86 11.46
N SER A 388 -20.75 -3.88 11.83
CA SER A 388 -21.64 -2.71 11.78
C SER A 388 -22.36 -2.58 13.12
N PHE A 389 -22.64 -1.35 13.50
CA PHE A 389 -23.14 -0.96 14.81
C PHE A 389 -24.40 -0.13 14.64
N LYS A 390 -25.45 -0.42 15.40
CA LYS A 390 -26.64 0.41 15.37
C LYS A 390 -26.40 1.73 16.09
N LEU A 391 -26.63 2.83 15.39
CA LEU A 391 -26.66 4.17 15.98
C LEU A 391 -27.97 4.36 16.77
N ILE A 392 -27.96 4.04 18.07
CA ILE A 392 -29.12 4.26 18.97
C ILE A 392 -29.42 5.76 19.12
N LYS A 393 -28.36 6.57 19.19
CA LYS A 393 -28.43 8.03 19.08
C LYS A 393 -27.72 8.43 17.78
N GLN A 394 -28.26 9.43 17.10
CA GLN A 394 -27.60 10.11 15.99
C GLN A 394 -27.19 11.51 16.48
N PRO A 395 -25.97 11.69 17.01
CA PRO A 395 -25.46 13.02 17.36
C PRO A 395 -25.50 13.94 16.15
N LYS A 396 -25.69 15.25 16.37
CA LYS A 396 -25.72 16.17 15.23
C LYS A 396 -24.32 16.28 14.63
N ILE A 397 -24.20 16.14 13.31
CA ILE A 397 -22.93 16.29 12.59
C ILE A 397 -22.94 17.62 11.83
N SER A 398 -21.95 18.48 12.08
CA SER A 398 -21.71 19.67 11.26
C SER A 398 -20.69 19.36 10.18
N ILE A 399 -21.12 19.35 8.92
CA ILE A 399 -20.26 19.15 7.75
C ILE A 399 -19.74 20.52 7.31
N ILE A 400 -18.43 20.74 7.37
CA ILE A 400 -17.78 22.02 7.08
C ILE A 400 -17.14 21.94 5.70
N ILE A 401 -17.54 22.87 4.82
CA ILE A 401 -17.10 22.91 3.42
C ILE A 401 -16.55 24.31 3.09
N PRO A 402 -15.24 24.53 3.25
CA PRO A 402 -14.58 25.75 2.80
C PRO A 402 -14.63 25.88 1.28
N THR A 403 -14.94 27.07 0.77
CA THR A 403 -15.00 27.32 -0.67
C THR A 403 -14.61 28.74 -1.06
N ARG A 404 -14.28 28.91 -2.34
CA ARG A 404 -14.15 30.21 -3.01
C ARG A 404 -14.41 29.99 -4.49
N ASP A 405 -15.49 30.58 -5.00
CA ASP A 405 -15.91 30.49 -6.41
C ASP A 405 -16.01 29.02 -6.90
N ALA A 406 -15.91 28.80 -8.22
CA ALA A 406 -15.96 27.47 -8.84
C ALA A 406 -17.26 26.71 -8.50
N LEU A 407 -18.40 27.38 -8.69
CA LEU A 407 -19.74 26.90 -8.36
C LEU A 407 -19.96 25.42 -8.71
N ALA A 408 -19.61 24.99 -9.94
CA ALA A 408 -19.84 23.62 -10.38
C ALA A 408 -19.19 22.56 -9.46
N VAL A 409 -18.03 22.87 -8.88
CA VAL A 409 -17.31 21.96 -7.97
C VAL A 409 -18.03 21.91 -6.61
N THR A 410 -18.24 23.08 -6.00
CA THR A 410 -18.89 23.20 -4.68
C THR A 410 -20.32 22.67 -4.69
N ARG A 411 -21.09 22.98 -5.74
CA ARG A 411 -22.46 22.50 -5.94
C ARG A 411 -22.51 20.98 -6.01
N THR A 412 -21.60 20.36 -6.78
CA THR A 412 -21.48 18.89 -6.87
C THR A 412 -21.29 18.27 -5.49
N CYS A 413 -20.38 18.82 -4.68
CA CYS A 413 -20.12 18.35 -3.33
C CYS A 413 -21.36 18.47 -2.43
N VAL A 414 -21.91 19.68 -2.29
CA VAL A 414 -23.03 19.98 -1.40
C VAL A 414 -24.28 19.19 -1.80
N GLU A 415 -24.65 19.18 -3.08
CA GLU A 415 -25.82 18.42 -3.55
C GLU A 415 -25.62 16.91 -3.38
N SER A 416 -24.41 16.37 -3.57
CA SER A 416 -24.16 14.96 -3.29
C SER A 416 -24.34 14.62 -1.80
N VAL A 417 -23.92 15.51 -0.90
CA VAL A 417 -24.15 15.37 0.55
C VAL A 417 -25.64 15.41 0.86
N LEU A 418 -26.36 16.41 0.37
CA LEU A 418 -27.78 16.61 0.69
C LEU A 418 -28.68 15.50 0.14
N ASN A 419 -28.37 14.98 -1.06
CA ASN A 419 -29.24 14.06 -1.79
C ASN A 419 -28.88 12.58 -1.60
N LYS A 420 -27.61 12.24 -1.28
CA LYS A 420 -27.16 10.84 -1.19
C LYS A 420 -26.97 10.37 0.26
N THR A 421 -26.80 11.26 1.23
CA THR A 421 -26.51 10.87 2.62
C THR A 421 -27.74 10.33 3.34
N ASN A 422 -27.66 9.12 3.92
CA ASN A 422 -28.76 8.52 4.67
C ASN A 422 -28.77 8.85 6.18
N TYR A 423 -27.68 9.41 6.70
CA TYR A 423 -27.63 9.96 8.05
C TYR A 423 -28.52 11.20 8.11
N THR A 424 -29.42 11.31 9.08
CA THR A 424 -30.47 12.34 9.02
C THR A 424 -30.17 13.57 9.87
N ASN A 425 -29.41 13.44 10.95
CA ASN A 425 -29.14 14.54 11.87
C ASN A 425 -27.84 15.29 11.52
N PHE A 426 -27.81 16.00 10.40
CA PHE A 426 -26.65 16.79 10.00
C PHE A 426 -27.02 18.22 9.58
N GLU A 427 -26.03 19.10 9.60
CA GLU A 427 -26.06 20.40 8.95
C GLU A 427 -24.85 20.54 8.02
N VAL A 428 -24.96 21.40 7.02
CA VAL A 428 -23.87 21.77 6.11
C VAL A 428 -23.53 23.24 6.35
N ILE A 429 -22.28 23.51 6.64
CA ILE A 429 -21.74 24.86 6.84
C ILE A 429 -20.76 25.11 5.70
N ILE A 430 -21.22 25.87 4.70
CA ILE A 430 -20.39 26.36 3.61
C ILE A 430 -19.65 27.60 4.14
N VAL A 431 -18.33 27.64 3.97
CA VAL A 431 -17.51 28.77 4.43
C VAL A 431 -16.97 29.50 3.22
N ASP A 432 -17.57 30.63 2.89
CA ASP A 432 -17.19 31.45 1.74
C ASP A 432 -15.95 32.29 2.05
N ASN A 433 -14.84 31.99 1.38
CA ASN A 433 -13.61 32.77 1.46
C ASN A 433 -13.52 33.83 0.35
N GLN A 434 -14.45 34.78 0.39
CA GLN A 434 -14.51 35.95 -0.48
C GLN A 434 -14.73 35.60 -1.97
N SER A 435 -15.74 34.77 -2.26
CA SER A 435 -16.21 34.51 -3.63
C SER A 435 -16.62 35.81 -4.33
N ARG A 436 -16.43 35.86 -5.65
CA ARG A 436 -16.67 37.04 -6.50
C ARG A 436 -17.53 36.74 -7.73
N GLU A 437 -17.65 35.47 -8.11
CA GLU A 437 -18.47 35.06 -9.25
C GLU A 437 -19.95 35.23 -8.93
N ALA A 438 -20.67 35.95 -9.78
CA ALA A 438 -22.09 36.25 -9.59
C ALA A 438 -22.95 34.97 -9.45
N ASP A 439 -22.64 33.94 -10.24
CA ASP A 439 -23.34 32.65 -10.18
C ASP A 439 -23.13 31.95 -8.82
N THR A 440 -21.93 32.03 -8.26
CA THR A 440 -21.62 31.44 -6.94
C THR A 440 -22.42 32.15 -5.83
N LEU A 441 -22.45 33.49 -5.86
CA LEU A 441 -23.20 34.28 -4.88
C LEU A 441 -24.71 34.06 -4.99
N ALA A 442 -25.25 34.05 -6.21
CA ALA A 442 -26.66 33.74 -6.45
C ALA A 442 -27.04 32.33 -5.99
N TRP A 443 -26.14 31.36 -6.14
CA TRP A 443 -26.35 30.01 -5.64
C TRP A 443 -26.31 29.93 -4.11
N PHE A 444 -25.49 30.73 -3.42
CA PHE A 444 -25.54 30.80 -1.95
C PHE A 444 -26.91 31.28 -1.45
N ASP A 445 -27.51 32.26 -2.12
CA ASP A 445 -28.88 32.72 -1.80
C ASP A 445 -29.94 31.63 -2.09
N GLU A 446 -29.70 30.77 -3.08
CA GLU A 446 -30.58 29.65 -3.42
C GLU A 446 -30.47 28.51 -2.40
N ILE A 447 -29.25 28.03 -2.13
CA ILE A 447 -28.99 26.80 -1.36
C ILE A 447 -29.31 26.97 0.13
N THR A 448 -29.23 28.20 0.65
CA THR A 448 -29.60 28.52 2.04
C THR A 448 -31.10 28.41 2.33
N LYS A 449 -31.93 28.18 1.30
CA LYS A 449 -33.35 27.83 1.48
C LYS A 449 -33.54 26.40 2.01
N ASP A 450 -32.55 25.52 1.86
CA ASP A 450 -32.53 24.24 2.58
C ASP A 450 -32.13 24.51 4.03
N GLU A 451 -33.03 24.21 4.97
CA GLU A 451 -32.83 24.48 6.41
C GLU A 451 -31.59 23.80 7.01
N ARG A 452 -31.04 22.79 6.33
CA ARG A 452 -29.81 22.10 6.74
C ARG A 452 -28.56 22.89 6.36
N VAL A 453 -28.64 23.90 5.48
CA VAL A 453 -27.49 24.59 4.90
C VAL A 453 -27.34 26.00 5.46
N ARG A 454 -26.12 26.34 5.88
CA ARG A 454 -25.72 27.70 6.26
C ARG A 454 -24.49 28.12 5.47
N VAL A 455 -24.43 29.39 5.08
CA VAL A 455 -23.26 30.00 4.46
C VAL A 455 -22.66 31.02 5.43
N LEU A 456 -21.38 30.88 5.76
CA LEU A 456 -20.63 31.79 6.61
C LEU A 456 -19.60 32.54 5.77
N ALA A 457 -19.56 33.87 5.89
CA ALA A 457 -18.53 34.68 5.25
C ALA A 457 -17.23 34.65 6.08
N TYR A 458 -16.11 34.33 5.43
CA TYR A 458 -14.75 34.40 6.00
C TYR A 458 -13.89 35.41 5.24
N ASN A 459 -13.87 36.64 5.76
CA ASN A 459 -13.24 37.81 5.14
C ASN A 459 -11.78 37.99 5.57
N ALA A 460 -10.95 36.96 5.38
CA ALA A 460 -9.51 36.99 5.64
C ALA A 460 -8.73 36.22 4.56
N PRO A 461 -7.40 36.41 4.46
CA PRO A 461 -6.56 35.65 3.53
C PRO A 461 -6.76 34.14 3.68
N PHE A 462 -6.61 33.41 2.58
CA PHE A 462 -6.82 31.96 2.58
C PHE A 462 -5.85 31.27 3.53
N ASN A 463 -6.41 30.55 4.50
CA ASN A 463 -5.73 29.64 5.41
C ASN A 463 -6.71 28.51 5.72
N TYR A 464 -6.43 27.30 5.21
CA TYR A 464 -7.36 26.18 5.32
C TYR A 464 -7.64 25.83 6.78
N SER A 465 -6.60 25.83 7.61
CA SER A 465 -6.72 25.56 9.05
C SER A 465 -7.59 26.62 9.74
N ALA A 466 -7.33 27.91 9.49
CA ALA A 466 -8.09 29.00 10.11
C ALA A 466 -9.57 29.03 9.67
N ILE A 467 -9.85 28.79 8.39
CA ILE A 467 -11.22 28.76 7.85
C ILE A 467 -12.03 27.64 8.53
N ASN A 468 -11.44 26.45 8.67
CA ASN A 468 -12.09 25.34 9.35
C ASN A 468 -12.25 25.60 10.86
N ASN A 469 -11.22 26.11 11.54
CA ASN A 469 -11.31 26.49 12.97
C ASN A 469 -12.45 27.50 13.21
N PHE A 470 -12.54 28.53 12.36
CA PHE A 470 -13.62 29.52 12.38
C PHE A 470 -14.99 28.87 12.25
N ALA A 471 -15.17 27.97 11.28
CA ALA A 471 -16.45 27.30 11.08
C ALA A 471 -16.82 26.34 12.21
N VAL A 472 -15.86 25.63 12.81
CA VAL A 472 -16.08 24.77 13.98
C VAL A 472 -16.61 25.57 15.18
N ALA A 473 -16.17 26.81 15.35
CA ALA A 473 -16.71 27.67 16.41
C ALA A 473 -18.22 27.96 16.23
N HIS A 474 -18.70 28.00 14.99
CA HIS A 474 -20.11 28.25 14.62
C HIS A 474 -20.93 26.97 14.42
N ALA A 475 -20.29 25.80 14.47
CA ALA A 475 -20.93 24.49 14.32
C ALA A 475 -21.81 24.15 15.52
N SER A 476 -23.02 23.65 15.29
CA SER A 476 -23.94 23.23 16.35
C SER A 476 -23.92 21.72 16.62
N GLY A 477 -23.19 20.96 15.80
CA GLY A 477 -23.02 19.52 15.93
C GLY A 477 -22.13 19.12 17.09
N ASP A 478 -22.45 17.97 17.69
CA ASP A 478 -21.58 17.29 18.64
C ASP A 478 -20.30 16.79 17.95
N TRP A 479 -20.40 16.48 16.66
CA TRP A 479 -19.31 16.04 15.80
C TRP A 479 -19.14 16.98 14.61
N VAL A 480 -17.89 17.07 14.15
CA VAL A 480 -17.47 17.88 13.00
C VAL A 480 -16.98 16.94 11.91
N CYS A 481 -17.52 17.11 10.71
CA CYS A 481 -16.98 16.50 9.50
C CYS A 481 -16.29 17.58 8.65
N LEU A 482 -14.96 17.52 8.55
CA LEU A 482 -14.21 18.34 7.60
C LEU A 482 -14.36 17.69 6.22
N LEU A 483 -14.81 18.46 5.23
CA LEU A 483 -15.06 17.98 3.88
C LEU A 483 -14.60 19.01 2.85
N ASN A 484 -13.74 18.60 1.91
CA ASN A 484 -13.33 19.50 0.83
C ASN A 484 -14.47 19.72 -0.18
N ASN A 485 -14.54 20.93 -0.75
CA ASN A 485 -15.58 21.30 -1.72
C ASN A 485 -15.48 20.56 -3.07
N ASP A 486 -14.36 19.88 -3.34
CA ASP A 486 -14.10 19.10 -4.55
C ASP A 486 -14.27 17.59 -4.32
N THR A 487 -15.14 17.21 -3.39
CA THR A 487 -15.55 15.83 -3.13
C THR A 487 -16.91 15.50 -3.74
N GLU A 488 -17.21 14.22 -3.95
CA GLU A 488 -18.54 13.74 -4.31
C GLU A 488 -18.86 12.46 -3.54
N VAL A 489 -19.99 12.44 -2.83
CA VAL A 489 -20.48 11.23 -2.15
C VAL A 489 -20.87 10.17 -3.18
N ILE A 490 -20.40 8.93 -3.00
CA ILE A 490 -20.75 7.81 -3.91
C ILE A 490 -21.40 6.61 -3.24
N ASN A 491 -21.39 6.52 -1.91
CA ASN A 491 -22.20 5.55 -1.17
C ASN A 491 -23.07 6.22 -0.11
N THR A 492 -24.35 5.84 -0.05
CA THR A 492 -25.35 6.55 0.76
C THR A 492 -25.11 6.45 2.27
N GLY A 493 -24.47 5.37 2.70
CA GLY A 493 -24.15 5.09 4.09
C GLY A 493 -22.84 5.70 4.60
N TRP A 494 -22.11 6.51 3.81
CA TRP A 494 -20.77 6.98 4.16
C TRP A 494 -20.69 7.64 5.56
N LEU A 495 -21.60 8.56 5.86
CA LEU A 495 -21.58 9.31 7.11
C LEU A 495 -22.02 8.45 8.29
N THR A 496 -23.01 7.58 8.07
CA THR A 496 -23.45 6.56 9.04
C THR A 496 -22.31 5.59 9.36
N GLU A 497 -21.54 5.15 8.37
CA GLU A 497 -20.36 4.30 8.56
C GLU A 497 -19.31 4.99 9.45
N MET A 498 -18.96 6.24 9.15
CA MET A 498 -17.99 6.98 9.96
C MET A 498 -18.50 7.26 11.38
N ALA A 499 -19.77 7.64 11.50
CA ALA A 499 -20.44 7.91 12.77
C ALA A 499 -20.41 6.72 13.73
N GLN A 500 -20.52 5.51 13.21
CA GLN A 500 -20.50 4.30 14.04
C GLN A 500 -19.17 4.12 14.78
N TYR A 501 -18.04 4.41 14.14
CA TYR A 501 -16.74 4.36 14.81
C TYR A 501 -16.53 5.57 15.73
N ALA A 502 -17.04 6.74 15.36
CA ALA A 502 -16.95 7.96 16.18
C ALA A 502 -17.76 7.88 17.48
N LEU A 503 -18.67 6.91 17.64
CA LEU A 503 -19.35 6.64 18.92
C LEU A 503 -18.40 6.09 19.99
N ARG A 504 -17.29 5.47 19.60
CA ARG A 504 -16.36 4.88 20.55
C ARG A 504 -15.55 5.95 21.25
N GLU A 505 -15.41 5.80 22.56
CA GLU A 505 -14.70 6.78 23.40
C GLU A 505 -13.19 6.81 23.15
N ASP A 506 -12.61 5.73 22.62
CA ASP A 506 -11.19 5.64 22.27
C ASP A 506 -10.86 6.26 20.90
N VAL A 507 -11.87 6.50 20.05
CA VAL A 507 -11.67 7.00 18.68
C VAL A 507 -11.69 8.53 18.64
N GLY A 508 -10.63 9.09 18.08
CA GLY A 508 -10.47 10.53 17.87
C GLY A 508 -10.95 10.98 16.49
N CYS A 509 -10.31 10.45 15.44
CA CYS A 509 -10.64 10.77 14.05
C CYS A 509 -11.11 9.53 13.29
N VAL A 510 -12.06 9.70 12.39
CA VAL A 510 -12.50 8.69 11.43
C VAL A 510 -12.31 9.21 10.01
N GLY A 511 -11.62 8.45 9.16
CA GLY A 511 -11.37 8.79 7.76
C GLY A 511 -12.10 7.89 6.77
N ALA A 512 -12.50 8.47 5.64
CA ALA A 512 -13.11 7.75 4.52
C ALA A 512 -12.08 7.21 3.53
N LYS A 513 -12.51 6.31 2.64
CA LYS A 513 -11.78 5.89 1.44
C LYS A 513 -12.10 6.85 0.29
N LEU A 514 -11.07 7.46 -0.29
CA LEU A 514 -11.23 8.45 -1.36
C LEU A 514 -10.67 7.92 -2.67
N TYR A 515 -11.36 8.25 -3.76
CA TYR A 515 -10.98 7.87 -5.12
C TYR A 515 -10.70 9.08 -5.99
N TYR A 516 -9.78 8.90 -6.94
CA TYR A 516 -9.73 9.71 -8.14
C TYR A 516 -10.92 9.42 -9.05
N HIS A 517 -11.18 10.32 -10.01
CA HIS A 517 -12.29 10.19 -10.95
C HIS A 517 -12.20 8.95 -11.87
N ASP A 518 -11.03 8.32 -11.96
CA ASP A 518 -10.77 7.11 -12.74
C ASP A 518 -10.94 5.82 -11.92
N ASN A 519 -11.56 5.90 -10.73
CA ASN A 519 -11.74 4.79 -9.78
C ASN A 519 -10.42 4.20 -9.24
N THR A 520 -9.32 4.96 -9.31
CA THR A 520 -8.11 4.62 -8.56
C THR A 520 -8.13 5.26 -7.17
N ILE A 521 -7.45 4.66 -6.21
CA ILE A 521 -7.42 5.11 -4.82
C ILE A 521 -6.58 6.38 -4.70
N GLN A 522 -7.13 7.37 -4.01
CA GLN A 522 -6.48 8.62 -3.66
C GLN A 522 -6.07 8.63 -2.19
N HIS A 523 -6.92 8.12 -1.29
CA HIS A 523 -6.64 8.01 0.14
C HIS A 523 -7.19 6.70 0.72
N ALA A 524 -6.32 6.01 1.44
CA ALA A 524 -6.67 4.84 2.24
C ALA A 524 -5.90 4.85 3.59
N GLY A 525 -5.94 5.98 4.29
CA GLY A 525 -5.08 6.27 5.44
C GLY A 525 -3.77 6.95 5.06
N VAL A 526 -3.12 7.58 6.04
CA VAL A 526 -1.81 8.25 5.90
C VAL A 526 -0.76 7.49 6.71
N VAL A 527 0.39 7.28 6.08
CA VAL A 527 1.59 6.66 6.67
C VAL A 527 2.67 7.71 6.85
N MET A 528 3.25 7.78 8.04
CA MET A 528 4.37 8.64 8.38
C MET A 528 5.69 8.08 7.83
N GLY A 529 6.60 8.97 7.44
CA GLY A 529 7.88 8.64 6.83
C GLY A 529 7.81 8.36 5.32
N LEU A 530 6.64 8.15 4.72
CA LEU A 530 6.51 8.09 3.26
C LEU A 530 7.00 9.40 2.64
N TRP A 531 7.84 9.28 1.60
CA TRP A 531 8.54 10.39 0.96
C TRP A 531 9.32 11.29 1.94
N GLY A 532 9.68 10.75 3.12
CA GLY A 532 10.41 11.45 4.17
C GLY A 532 9.57 12.39 5.05
N LEU A 533 8.24 12.35 4.93
CA LEU A 533 7.28 13.15 5.72
C LEU A 533 6.03 12.31 6.05
N ALA A 534 5.01 12.35 5.18
CA ALA A 534 3.77 11.61 5.30
C ALA A 534 3.17 11.42 3.90
N GLY A 535 2.46 10.30 3.67
CA GLY A 535 1.89 9.99 2.36
C GLY A 535 0.62 9.14 2.45
N HIS A 536 -0.22 9.23 1.42
CA HIS A 536 -1.46 8.48 1.32
C HIS A 536 -1.17 7.02 0.95
N SER A 537 -1.68 6.08 1.74
CA SER A 537 -1.48 4.66 1.51
C SER A 537 -2.18 4.19 0.21
N HIS A 538 -1.57 3.27 -0.53
CA HIS A 538 -2.13 2.57 -1.70
C HIS A 538 -2.59 3.48 -2.85
N LYS A 539 -1.98 4.65 -3.00
CA LYS A 539 -2.31 5.58 -4.08
C LYS A 539 -2.24 4.89 -5.44
N PHE A 540 -3.21 5.17 -6.30
CA PHE A 540 -3.39 4.61 -7.65
C PHE A 540 -3.78 3.12 -7.73
N PHE A 541 -4.01 2.43 -6.60
CA PHE A 541 -4.57 1.09 -6.64
C PHE A 541 -6.02 1.13 -7.15
N LEU A 542 -6.47 0.04 -7.78
CA LEU A 542 -7.86 -0.06 -8.24
C LEU A 542 -8.83 -0.10 -7.05
N ARG A 543 -10.02 0.50 -7.22
CA ARG A 543 -11.08 0.59 -6.20
C ARG A 543 -11.32 -0.67 -5.37
N HIS A 544 -11.41 -1.83 -6.03
CA HIS A 544 -11.69 -3.12 -5.40
C HIS A 544 -10.46 -3.99 -5.13
N ALA A 545 -9.24 -3.44 -5.26
CA ALA A 545 -8.05 -4.17 -4.88
C ALA A 545 -8.07 -4.46 -3.36
N PRO A 546 -7.72 -5.68 -2.92
CA PRO A 546 -7.60 -5.98 -1.49
C PRO A 546 -6.43 -5.23 -0.84
N GLY A 547 -5.43 -4.83 -1.63
CA GLY A 547 -4.22 -4.18 -1.14
C GLY A 547 -3.29 -5.16 -0.42
N TYR A 548 -2.18 -4.62 0.10
CA TYR A 548 -1.25 -5.41 0.90
C TYR A 548 -1.97 -5.96 2.13
N MET A 549 -1.92 -7.28 2.36
CA MET A 549 -2.56 -7.94 3.50
C MET A 549 -4.05 -7.56 3.71
N ASN A 550 -4.84 -7.38 2.65
CA ASN A 550 -6.25 -6.96 2.73
C ASN A 550 -6.49 -5.56 3.36
N ARG A 551 -5.45 -4.71 3.49
CA ARG A 551 -5.58 -3.39 4.11
C ARG A 551 -6.56 -2.45 3.40
N LEU A 552 -6.87 -2.64 2.11
CA LEU A 552 -7.82 -1.77 1.39
C LEU A 552 -9.29 -2.11 1.59
N VAL A 553 -9.56 -3.23 2.26
CA VAL A 553 -10.91 -3.77 2.49
C VAL A 553 -11.18 -4.09 3.96
N ALA A 554 -10.20 -3.84 4.84
CA ALA A 554 -10.29 -4.02 6.28
C ALA A 554 -10.24 -2.67 7.02
N VAL A 555 -11.08 -2.54 8.04
CA VAL A 555 -11.07 -1.40 8.99
C VAL A 555 -9.81 -1.49 9.83
N GLN A 556 -9.13 -0.36 10.05
CA GLN A 556 -7.86 -0.35 10.77
C GLN A 556 -7.46 1.05 11.25
N LYS A 557 -6.44 1.09 12.11
CA LYS A 557 -5.79 2.32 12.55
C LYS A 557 -4.73 2.78 11.55
N TYR A 558 -4.63 4.10 11.42
CA TYR A 558 -3.50 4.77 10.76
C TYR A 558 -2.97 5.89 11.67
N SER A 559 -1.76 6.37 11.39
CA SER A 559 -1.21 7.54 12.08
C SER A 559 -2.05 8.79 11.80
N ALA A 560 -2.54 8.95 10.57
CA ALA A 560 -3.46 10.02 10.21
C ALA A 560 -4.48 9.62 9.14
N VAL A 561 -5.53 10.43 9.03
CA VAL A 561 -6.52 10.41 7.95
C VAL A 561 -6.67 11.82 7.39
N THR A 562 -7.14 11.95 6.16
CA THR A 562 -7.15 13.26 5.49
C THR A 562 -8.39 14.10 5.80
N ALA A 563 -8.21 15.42 5.96
CA ALA A 563 -9.32 16.36 6.12
C ALA A 563 -10.15 16.59 4.85
N ALA A 564 -9.77 15.97 3.71
CA ALA A 564 -10.68 15.91 2.57
C ALA A 564 -11.99 15.19 2.90
N CYS A 565 -11.98 14.25 3.86
CA CYS A 565 -13.17 13.73 4.54
C CYS A 565 -12.78 13.11 5.89
N LEU A 566 -12.93 13.88 6.97
CA LEU A 566 -12.55 13.51 8.34
C LEU A 566 -13.69 13.81 9.32
N LEU A 567 -14.12 12.83 10.10
CA LEU A 567 -15.10 13.00 11.17
C LEU A 567 -14.42 12.94 12.54
N VAL A 568 -14.75 13.86 13.43
CA VAL A 568 -14.17 13.96 14.79
C VAL A 568 -15.17 14.53 15.78
N ASN A 569 -15.07 14.11 17.04
CA ASN A 569 -15.84 14.71 18.12
C ASN A 569 -15.42 16.17 18.34
N LYS A 570 -16.38 17.11 18.37
CA LYS A 570 -16.09 18.54 18.51
C LYS A 570 -15.30 18.85 19.78
N LYS A 571 -15.56 18.14 20.88
CA LYS A 571 -14.82 18.29 22.14
C LYS A 571 -13.35 17.88 22.00
N ILE A 572 -13.08 16.82 21.23
CA ILE A 572 -11.70 16.38 20.94
C ILE A 572 -11.01 17.42 20.06
N TYR A 573 -11.69 17.91 19.01
CA TYR A 573 -11.18 18.98 18.13
C TYR A 573 -10.76 20.21 18.95
N GLN A 574 -11.62 20.66 19.86
CA GLN A 574 -11.35 21.80 20.74
C GLN A 574 -10.21 21.52 21.73
N ARG A 575 -10.13 20.29 22.28
CA ARG A 575 -9.10 19.90 23.25
C ARG A 575 -7.68 19.91 22.68
N VAL A 576 -7.52 19.68 21.37
CA VAL A 576 -6.23 19.80 20.67
C VAL A 576 -6.00 21.18 20.03
N ASN A 577 -6.84 22.16 20.36
CA ASN A 577 -6.83 23.52 19.80
C ASN A 577 -6.98 23.54 18.26
N GLY A 578 -7.79 22.63 17.71
CA GLY A 578 -8.12 22.59 16.28
C GLY A 578 -6.93 22.34 15.35
N LEU A 579 -7.07 22.76 14.09
CA LEU A 579 -6.00 22.68 13.09
C LEU A 579 -4.94 23.76 13.37
N ASN A 580 -3.66 23.47 13.11
CA ASN A 580 -2.59 24.45 13.32
C ASN A 580 -2.65 25.55 12.25
N GLU A 581 -3.33 26.64 12.56
CA GLU A 581 -3.46 27.80 11.66
C GLU A 581 -2.24 28.72 11.63
N GLN A 582 -1.30 28.57 12.57
CA GLN A 582 -0.10 29.41 12.65
C GLN A 582 0.99 28.91 11.70
N ASP A 583 1.27 27.61 11.73
CA ASP A 583 2.38 27.01 10.97
C ASP A 583 1.93 26.24 9.72
N LEU A 584 0.68 25.74 9.70
CA LEU A 584 0.16 24.85 8.65
C LEU A 584 -1.04 25.46 7.93
N THR A 585 -0.77 26.37 7.00
CA THR A 585 -1.79 27.11 6.26
C THR A 585 -2.52 26.24 5.22
N VAL A 586 -1.80 25.32 4.55
CA VAL A 586 -2.30 24.58 3.38
C VAL A 586 -1.98 23.08 3.45
N ALA A 587 -0.74 22.69 3.74
CA ALA A 587 -0.33 21.30 3.75
C ALA A 587 -0.22 20.74 5.18
N PHE A 588 -0.36 19.42 5.31
CA PHE A 588 -0.15 18.64 6.54
C PHE A 588 -1.00 19.01 7.77
N ASN A 589 -1.94 19.95 7.66
CA ASN A 589 -2.80 20.36 8.77
C ASN A 589 -3.62 19.19 9.34
N ASP A 590 -4.08 18.29 8.48
CA ASP A 590 -4.82 17.07 8.84
C ASP A 590 -3.93 16.03 9.51
N VAL A 591 -2.69 15.88 9.03
CA VAL A 591 -1.68 15.00 9.63
C VAL A 591 -1.30 15.49 11.03
N ASP A 592 -0.93 16.77 11.18
CA ASP A 592 -0.64 17.37 12.50
C ASP A 592 -1.81 17.21 13.47
N PHE A 593 -3.03 17.51 13.02
CA PHE A 593 -4.23 17.35 13.83
C PHE A 593 -4.43 15.91 14.32
N CYS A 594 -4.34 14.95 13.40
CA CYS A 594 -4.43 13.53 13.74
C CYS A 594 -3.37 13.08 14.75
N LEU A 595 -2.13 13.59 14.65
CA LEU A 595 -1.05 13.27 15.58
C LEU A 595 -1.25 13.94 16.94
N LYS A 596 -1.75 15.18 17.00
CA LYS A 596 -2.16 15.82 18.28
C LYS A 596 -3.27 15.04 18.97
N VAL A 597 -4.25 14.55 18.21
CA VAL A 597 -5.33 13.70 18.74
C VAL A 597 -4.77 12.39 19.29
N GLN A 598 -3.83 11.75 18.58
CA GLN A 598 -3.14 10.56 19.08
C GLN A 598 -2.30 10.81 20.34
N ALA A 599 -1.64 11.96 20.43
CA ALA A 599 -0.86 12.34 21.61
C ALA A 599 -1.71 12.46 22.89
N LEU A 600 -3.04 12.65 22.77
CA LEU A 600 -3.99 12.60 23.88
C LEU A 600 -4.46 11.18 24.24
N GLY A 601 -4.00 10.15 23.54
CA GLY A 601 -4.34 8.74 23.76
C GLY A 601 -5.50 8.21 22.92
N TYR A 602 -6.04 9.02 21.99
CA TYR A 602 -7.07 8.57 21.05
C TYR A 602 -6.46 7.81 19.85
N ILE A 603 -7.28 7.07 19.13
CA ILE A 603 -6.88 6.41 17.87
C ILE A 603 -7.53 7.08 16.66
N ASN A 604 -6.86 6.99 15.51
CA ASN A 604 -7.41 7.41 14.22
C ASN A 604 -7.79 6.17 13.43
N ILE A 605 -9.08 6.04 13.10
CA ILE A 605 -9.63 4.91 12.36
C ILE A 605 -9.84 5.29 10.91
N TRP A 606 -9.52 4.36 10.02
CA TRP A 606 -9.90 4.43 8.61
C TRP A 606 -10.87 3.29 8.30
N THR A 607 -11.99 3.61 7.63
CA THR A 607 -12.96 2.62 7.17
C THR A 607 -12.98 2.53 5.64
N PRO A 608 -12.89 1.33 5.05
CA PRO A 608 -13.01 1.13 3.61
C PRO A 608 -14.46 1.29 3.10
N TYR A 609 -15.44 1.45 3.99
CA TYR A 609 -16.87 1.42 3.69
C TYR A 609 -17.53 2.82 3.66
N ALA A 610 -16.78 3.89 3.90
CA ALA A 610 -17.18 5.26 3.58
C ALA A 610 -16.42 5.68 2.32
N GLU A 611 -17.12 5.92 1.22
CA GLU A 611 -16.53 6.06 -0.12
C GLU A 611 -16.97 7.39 -0.77
N LEU A 612 -15.99 8.17 -1.21
CA LEU A 612 -16.20 9.43 -1.93
C LEU A 612 -15.21 9.55 -3.09
N TYR A 613 -15.57 10.29 -4.15
CA TYR A 613 -14.56 10.84 -5.06
C TYR A 613 -13.96 12.10 -4.43
N HIS A 614 -12.69 12.34 -4.73
CA HIS A 614 -11.98 13.59 -4.44
C HIS A 614 -11.25 14.02 -5.71
N TYR A 615 -11.66 15.14 -6.28
CA TYR A 615 -11.17 15.60 -7.59
C TYR A 615 -9.85 16.38 -7.53
N GLU A 616 -9.27 16.51 -6.34
CA GLU A 616 -7.95 17.04 -5.97
C GLU A 616 -7.46 18.27 -6.77
N SER A 617 -7.40 19.42 -6.11
CA SER A 617 -6.78 20.66 -6.61
C SER A 617 -7.46 21.26 -7.86
N LYS A 618 -8.70 20.87 -8.17
CA LYS A 618 -9.51 21.53 -9.21
C LYS A 618 -9.73 23.02 -8.93
N SER A 619 -9.88 23.40 -7.65
CA SER A 619 -10.13 24.79 -7.23
C SER A 619 -8.84 25.56 -6.89
N ARG A 620 -7.77 24.89 -6.47
CA ARG A 620 -6.56 25.52 -5.88
C ARG A 620 -5.42 25.81 -6.88
N GLY A 621 -5.32 25.05 -7.98
CA GLY A 621 -4.15 25.09 -8.87
C GLY A 621 -2.87 24.52 -8.22
N LYS A 622 -1.72 24.64 -8.91
CA LYS A 622 -0.42 24.11 -8.45
C LYS A 622 0.38 25.11 -7.61
N ASP A 623 1.30 24.62 -6.77
CA ASP A 623 2.23 25.42 -5.96
C ASP A 623 3.46 25.87 -6.77
N ASP A 624 3.21 26.61 -7.85
CA ASP A 624 4.23 26.97 -8.84
C ASP A 624 4.88 28.36 -8.59
N THR A 625 4.46 29.11 -7.57
CA THR A 625 5.02 30.44 -7.26
C THR A 625 6.06 30.40 -6.15
N PRO A 626 7.04 31.32 -6.12
CA PRO A 626 8.07 31.37 -5.07
C PRO A 626 7.50 31.46 -3.65
N GLU A 627 6.42 32.21 -3.47
CA GLU A 627 5.76 32.40 -2.17
C GLU A 627 5.11 31.10 -1.68
N LYS A 628 4.45 30.36 -2.59
CA LYS A 628 3.84 29.06 -2.29
C LYS A 628 4.89 28.01 -1.94
N GLN A 629 6.01 28.00 -2.68
CA GLN A 629 7.15 27.12 -2.38
C GLN A 629 7.81 27.45 -1.03
N ALA A 630 7.98 28.74 -0.73
CA ALA A 630 8.53 29.17 0.56
C ALA A 630 7.60 28.81 1.74
N ARG A 631 6.28 28.93 1.56
CA ARG A 631 5.29 28.44 2.53
C ARG A 631 5.41 26.93 2.72
N GLU A 632 5.36 26.15 1.64
CA GLU A 632 5.47 24.69 1.68
C GLU A 632 6.76 24.25 2.39
N ALA A 633 7.89 24.92 2.12
CA ALA A 633 9.16 24.64 2.81
C ALA A 633 9.07 24.85 4.33
N ARG A 634 8.37 25.88 4.80
CA ARG A 634 8.15 26.10 6.25
C ARG A 634 7.23 25.04 6.85
N GLU A 635 6.15 24.67 6.16
CA GLU A 635 5.22 23.61 6.60
C GLU A 635 5.94 22.26 6.71
N ILE A 636 6.81 21.94 5.73
CA ILE A 636 7.69 20.77 5.74
C ILE A 636 8.63 20.80 6.94
N GLU A 637 9.29 21.93 7.21
CA GLU A 637 10.22 22.04 8.32
C GLU A 637 9.53 21.90 9.67
N TYR A 638 8.34 22.48 9.84
CA TYR A 638 7.51 22.28 11.03
C TYR A 638 7.21 20.78 11.25
N MET A 639 6.79 20.06 10.20
CA MET A 639 6.51 18.62 10.33
C MET A 639 7.76 17.81 10.68
N ARG A 640 8.91 18.13 10.05
CA ARG A 640 10.18 17.45 10.32
C ARG A 640 10.67 17.66 11.75
N THR A 641 10.46 18.84 12.30
CA THR A 641 10.93 19.21 13.64
C THR A 641 9.98 18.69 14.72
N THR A 642 8.68 18.94 14.56
CA THR A 642 7.64 18.63 15.56
C THR A 642 7.35 17.14 15.64
N TRP A 643 7.20 16.46 14.49
CA TRP A 643 6.74 15.06 14.41
C TRP A 643 7.86 14.10 13.97
N SER A 644 9.11 14.44 14.33
CA SER A 644 10.30 13.71 13.86
C SER A 644 10.31 12.23 14.30
N ALA A 645 9.74 11.92 15.46
CA ALA A 645 9.71 10.57 16.01
C ALA A 645 8.73 9.68 15.24
N GLU A 646 7.55 10.20 14.95
CA GLU A 646 6.47 9.54 14.20
C GLU A 646 6.88 9.35 12.73
N ILE A 647 7.55 10.34 12.13
CA ILE A 647 8.13 10.23 10.78
C ILE A 647 9.17 9.10 10.73
N LYS A 648 9.99 8.95 11.77
CA LYS A 648 10.99 7.88 11.85
C LYS A 648 10.34 6.51 12.10
N ASN A 649 9.32 6.46 12.95
CA ASN A 649 8.71 5.23 13.41
C ASN A 649 7.18 5.33 13.44
N ASP A 650 6.54 4.96 12.32
CA ASP A 650 5.09 4.82 12.25
C ASP A 650 4.66 3.44 12.76
N PRO A 651 3.89 3.33 13.87
CA PRO A 651 3.44 2.04 14.37
C PRO A 651 2.48 1.31 13.41
N CYS A 652 1.81 2.02 12.50
CA CYS A 652 0.90 1.47 11.50
C CYS A 652 1.61 0.99 10.22
N TYR A 653 2.95 1.04 10.17
CA TYR A 653 3.75 0.68 9.00
C TYR A 653 5.01 -0.10 9.36
N ASN A 654 5.19 -1.28 8.77
CA ASN A 654 6.35 -2.12 9.06
C ASN A 654 7.64 -1.53 8.44
N VAL A 655 8.73 -1.55 9.20
CA VAL A 655 10.05 -1.00 8.81
C VAL A 655 10.68 -1.67 7.58
N ASN A 656 10.25 -2.88 7.25
CA ASN A 656 10.72 -3.65 6.10
C ASN A 656 9.99 -3.28 4.79
N LEU A 657 8.98 -2.41 4.87
CA LEU A 657 8.27 -1.88 3.73
C LEU A 657 8.89 -0.55 3.27
N THR A 658 8.77 -0.28 1.98
CA THR A 658 9.32 0.90 1.32
C THR A 658 8.72 2.19 1.87
N ARG A 659 9.54 3.25 1.94
CA ARG A 659 9.04 4.62 2.20
C ARG A 659 9.13 5.53 0.97
N ASP A 660 9.55 4.97 -0.16
CA ASP A 660 9.79 5.69 -1.42
C ASP A 660 8.63 5.55 -2.43
N ASN A 661 7.53 4.91 -2.04
CA ASN A 661 6.34 4.70 -2.86
C ASN A 661 5.18 4.23 -1.97
N GLU A 662 3.96 4.40 -2.47
CA GLU A 662 2.72 4.21 -1.69
C GLU A 662 2.13 2.81 -1.85
N ASP A 663 2.88 1.85 -2.40
CA ASP A 663 2.40 0.56 -2.88
C ASP A 663 2.67 -0.62 -1.93
N PHE A 664 3.20 -0.36 -0.74
CA PHE A 664 3.55 -1.40 0.25
C PHE A 664 4.56 -2.43 -0.28
N ASN A 665 5.40 -2.04 -1.24
CA ASN A 665 6.47 -2.93 -1.69
C ASN A 665 7.57 -3.08 -0.63
N ILE A 666 8.40 -4.10 -0.80
CA ILE A 666 9.50 -4.38 0.11
C ILE A 666 10.57 -3.30 -0.01
N ARG A 667 11.12 -2.88 1.13
CA ARG A 667 12.24 -1.93 1.17
C ARG A 667 13.49 -2.57 0.58
N LEU A 668 13.92 -2.09 -0.60
CA LEU A 668 15.00 -2.72 -1.37
C LEU A 668 16.40 -2.15 -1.13
N SER A 669 16.59 -0.97 -0.54
CA SER A 669 17.94 -0.46 -0.25
C SER A 669 17.98 0.70 0.74
N PHE A 670 19.23 0.96 1.16
CA PHE A 670 19.76 1.48 2.42
C PHE A 670 19.29 2.89 2.81
N ASP A 671 19.25 3.18 4.11
CA ASP A 671 19.41 4.56 4.59
C ASP A 671 20.57 5.20 3.79
N LYS A 672 20.27 6.32 3.13
CA LYS A 672 21.17 7.02 2.22
C LYS A 672 22.48 7.43 2.87
#